data_AF-A0A2V7PFU2-F1
#
_entry.id   AF-A0A2V7PFU2-F1
#
_cell.length_a   1.000
_cell.length_b   1.000
_cell.length_c   1.000
_cell.angle_alpha   90.00
_cell.angle_beta   90.00
_cell.angle_gamma   90.00
#
_symmetry.space_group_name_H-M   'P 1'
#
loop_
_entity.id
_entity.type
_entity.pdbx_description
1 polymer ?
#
loop_
_entity_poly.entity_id
_entity_poly.type
_entity_poly.pdbx_seq_one_letter_code
_entity_poly.pdbx_strand_id
1 'polypeptide(L)'
;MNPRPLPAIRSQSAPVLRRANASAAPSLPEAESGPDWRRLASALLRFKWIVLLMVLLGLGGAVAATRLLRPIYRAQANVWVDVPDRRGDPHADTRGPIRQGALLDADAWVELLRSYVVMDQVVRDLRLYLDVKRLGDRPSFAGFSVSDDFRPGEYRLNISDNGRQYTLTSAAGLTLERGTVGDSVGSRFGFRWVPAPGTLPAGRSVEFAVMPPRDAATRLGEELQVQMDMNGNFLALELRGTNPMLISKILNAVTQRYVEVAAQLKREKLTELTKILEDQLTTAKRNLDEAEDAQRRFRTRTITLPSDQQRPGAAAETRDPIRASFFDMAVERDQLRRDRDALERLLTQAGGLQTDALSAIKSAQDAPELSNALKELSDKQAQARTYRYHYSEAYPPLQHLAAEITELQERTIPTLARALASQLADRESELERQVNSASNDLRQIPGRAIEEVRLNRNVELKEQTYTQLQQRYDQARLSAEATVPDVRVLDPAVVPQRPVKNTAPRLLLMGLVAGLGLGVLGAIVLDRADPRVRYPEQVSRDLGVPILGAVPHLRAKEPVEVIEALRGLRLNVLNEYGAETPVLFTVTSPGPGDGKSFLSANLALAFADGGHRTLLVDGDIRRGTLHRRFKANRRPGLVDYLRGEAGIGRELIVQQTPYPQLAFIGCGTRTQRAPEVLGSPAMAQLLAELREQYDVIVVDSPPLTAGVDPFILGTATGSLLLVLRTGHSHRDVTGAKLEMLDRLPIRLLGAVLNDIPREAAYGYYAYYSYYLPGYEAVDEGAGRTSGPRVV
;
A
#
# COMPACT_ATOMS: atom_id res chain seq x y z
N MET A 1 -30.57 -21.09 80.41
CA MET A 1 -29.52 -20.44 81.23
C MET A 1 -28.18 -20.70 80.57
N ASN A 2 -27.54 -19.67 79.99
CA ASN A 2 -26.14 -19.74 79.54
C ASN A 2 -25.19 -19.70 80.74
N PRO A 3 -24.02 -20.35 80.65
CA PRO A 3 -22.80 -19.53 80.64
C PRO A 3 -21.63 -20.03 79.75
N ARG A 4 -21.06 -19.04 79.04
CA ARG A 4 -19.65 -18.77 78.69
C ARG A 4 -18.83 -19.72 77.79
N PRO A 5 -18.23 -19.20 76.70
CA PRO A 5 -17.15 -19.88 75.96
C PRO A 5 -15.77 -19.64 76.61
N LEU A 6 -14.91 -20.65 76.52
CA LEU A 6 -13.50 -20.65 76.94
C LEU A 6 -12.64 -19.76 76.02
N PRO A 7 -11.57 -19.11 76.53
CA PRO A 7 -10.72 -18.23 75.75
C PRO A 7 -9.76 -19.00 74.83
N ALA A 8 -9.51 -18.43 73.65
CA ALA A 8 -8.59 -18.93 72.64
C ALA A 8 -7.15 -19.02 73.17
N ILE A 9 -6.53 -20.19 72.96
CA ILE A 9 -5.10 -20.43 73.18
C ILE A 9 -4.33 -19.60 72.15
N ARG A 10 -3.66 -18.55 72.62
CA ARG A 10 -2.57 -17.90 71.88
C ARG A 10 -1.47 -18.95 71.64
N SER A 11 -1.32 -19.40 70.41
CA SER A 11 -0.13 -20.13 69.99
C SER A 11 1.07 -19.21 70.16
N GLN A 12 1.94 -19.56 71.10
CA GLN A 12 3.27 -19.00 71.21
C GLN A 12 4.01 -19.34 69.91
N SER A 13 4.33 -18.31 69.15
CA SER A 13 5.26 -18.36 68.03
C SER A 13 6.58 -18.95 68.50
N ALA A 14 6.94 -20.13 67.97
CA ALA A 14 8.25 -20.73 68.12
C ALA A 14 9.34 -19.74 67.62
N PRO A 15 10.53 -19.74 68.23
CA PRO A 15 11.58 -18.80 67.86
C PRO A 15 12.07 -19.16 66.46
N VAL A 16 11.90 -18.22 65.53
CA VAL A 16 12.58 -18.25 64.23
C VAL A 16 14.08 -18.25 64.53
N LEU A 17 14.75 -19.36 64.24
CA LEU A 17 16.21 -19.44 64.30
C LEU A 17 16.78 -18.39 63.35
N ARG A 18 17.29 -17.35 63.98
CA ARG A 18 18.19 -16.30 63.51
C ARG A 18 19.03 -16.79 62.32
N ARG A 19 18.73 -16.31 61.10
CA ARG A 19 19.75 -16.17 60.06
C ARG A 19 20.81 -15.26 60.67
N ALA A 20 21.94 -15.83 61.07
CA ALA A 20 23.13 -15.06 61.35
C ALA A 20 23.38 -14.18 60.12
N ASN A 21 23.54 -12.88 60.37
CA ASN A 21 23.76 -11.82 59.40
C ASN A 21 24.28 -12.33 58.07
N ALA A 22 23.42 -12.30 57.05
CA ALA A 22 23.90 -12.05 55.71
C ALA A 22 24.54 -10.66 55.76
N SER A 23 25.84 -10.62 56.05
CA SER A 23 26.70 -9.51 55.67
C SER A 23 26.30 -9.16 54.24
N ALA A 24 25.94 -7.89 54.05
CA ALA A 24 25.46 -7.34 52.79
C ALA A 24 26.21 -8.00 51.63
N ALA A 25 25.53 -8.89 50.91
CA ALA A 25 25.98 -9.27 49.58
C ALA A 25 26.15 -7.93 48.84
N PRO A 26 27.28 -7.68 48.17
CA PRO A 26 27.43 -6.46 47.39
C PRO A 26 26.19 -6.39 46.50
N SER A 27 25.40 -5.34 46.67
CA SER A 27 24.27 -5.05 45.80
C SER A 27 24.86 -5.06 44.40
N LEU A 28 24.51 -6.08 43.61
CA LEU A 28 24.81 -6.11 42.20
C LEU A 28 24.44 -4.72 41.67
N PRO A 29 25.32 -4.06 40.89
CA PRO A 29 24.90 -2.83 40.22
C PRO A 29 23.60 -3.18 39.52
N GLU A 30 22.54 -2.40 39.78
CA GLU A 30 21.26 -2.53 39.11
C GLU A 30 21.57 -2.51 37.62
N ALA A 31 21.65 -3.72 37.04
CA ALA A 31 21.96 -3.88 35.64
C ALA A 31 20.81 -3.20 34.92
N GLU A 32 21.18 -2.16 34.17
CA GLU A 32 20.29 -1.31 33.39
C GLU A 32 19.11 -2.12 32.85
N SER A 33 17.90 -1.61 33.08
CA SER A 33 16.63 -2.16 32.63
C SER A 33 16.45 -2.12 31.10
N GLY A 34 17.54 -2.32 30.36
CA GLY A 34 17.58 -2.49 28.92
C GLY A 34 17.61 -3.98 28.52
N PRO A 35 17.23 -4.30 27.26
CA PRO A 35 17.39 -5.64 26.72
C PRO A 35 18.87 -5.99 26.67
N ASP A 36 19.24 -7.07 27.37
CA ASP A 36 20.61 -7.56 27.45
C ASP A 36 21.04 -8.15 26.08
N TRP A 37 21.58 -7.30 25.21
CA TRP A 37 21.85 -7.60 23.80
C TRP A 37 22.78 -8.79 23.60
N ARG A 38 23.70 -9.01 24.53
CA ARG A 38 24.58 -10.18 24.52
C ARG A 38 23.77 -11.48 24.64
N ARG A 39 22.67 -11.44 25.41
CA ARG A 39 21.82 -12.63 25.67
C ARG A 39 20.99 -12.94 24.45
N LEU A 40 20.47 -11.89 23.82
CA LEU A 40 19.79 -12.01 22.54
C LEU A 40 20.73 -12.60 21.47
N ALA A 41 21.96 -12.11 21.38
CA ALA A 41 22.93 -12.58 20.39
C ALA A 41 23.31 -14.06 20.59
N SER A 42 23.56 -14.48 21.84
CA SER A 42 23.87 -15.89 22.14
C SER A 42 22.68 -16.82 21.92
N ALA A 43 21.45 -16.38 22.22
CA ALA A 43 20.22 -17.12 21.88
C ALA A 43 20.07 -17.27 20.36
N LEU A 44 20.27 -16.19 19.60
CA LEU A 44 20.18 -16.20 18.13
C LEU A 44 21.23 -17.10 17.49
N LEU A 45 22.48 -17.07 17.96
CA LEU A 45 23.55 -17.93 17.45
C LEU A 45 23.25 -19.42 17.69
N ARG A 46 22.64 -19.75 18.84
CA ARG A 46 22.26 -21.12 19.16
C ARG A 46 21.14 -21.65 18.27
N PHE A 47 20.12 -20.82 18.05
CA PHE A 47 18.96 -21.17 17.22
C PHE A 47 19.08 -20.64 15.78
N LYS A 48 20.30 -20.38 15.30
CA LYS A 48 20.56 -19.83 13.96
C LYS A 48 19.88 -20.61 12.83
N TRP A 49 19.78 -21.92 12.98
CA TRP A 49 19.12 -22.79 12.01
C TRP A 49 17.60 -22.63 11.99
N ILE A 50 16.98 -22.33 13.14
CA ILE A 50 15.54 -22.04 13.23
C ILE A 50 15.26 -20.66 12.62
N VAL A 51 16.09 -19.66 12.92
CA VAL A 51 15.98 -18.33 12.30
C VAL A 51 16.11 -18.45 10.79
N LEU A 52 17.11 -19.18 10.30
CA LEU A 52 17.34 -19.42 8.87
C LEU A 52 16.16 -20.17 8.23
N LEU A 53 15.62 -21.19 8.90
CA LEU A 53 14.43 -21.90 8.43
C LEU A 53 13.21 -20.98 8.30
N MET A 54 12.96 -20.12 9.29
CA MET A 54 11.83 -19.18 9.26
C MET A 54 11.99 -18.11 8.19
N VAL A 55 13.22 -17.63 7.95
CA VAL A 55 13.53 -16.73 6.83
C VAL A 55 13.27 -17.42 5.49
N LEU A 56 13.72 -18.68 5.32
CA LEU A 56 13.47 -19.44 4.10
C LEU A 56 11.98 -19.70 3.87
N LEU A 57 11.21 -20.01 4.92
CA LEU A 57 9.76 -20.17 4.83
C LEU A 57 9.06 -18.85 4.47
N GLY A 58 9.47 -17.73 5.08
CA GLY A 58 8.95 -16.40 4.77
C GLY A 58 9.21 -15.98 3.32
N LEU A 59 10.43 -16.22 2.83
CA LEU A 59 10.81 -16.00 1.43
C LEU A 59 10.06 -16.94 0.48
N GLY A 60 9.93 -18.23 0.83
CA GLY A 60 9.17 -19.21 0.06
C GLY A 60 7.70 -18.83 -0.07
N GLY A 61 7.08 -18.39 1.04
CA GLY A 61 5.72 -17.86 1.06
C GLY A 61 5.56 -16.60 0.20
N ALA A 62 6.53 -15.68 0.27
CA ALA A 62 6.54 -14.50 -0.59
C ALA A 62 6.65 -14.85 -2.07
N VAL A 63 7.54 -15.77 -2.45
CA VAL A 63 7.67 -16.26 -3.84
C VAL A 63 6.36 -16.91 -4.30
N ALA A 64 5.73 -17.75 -3.48
CA ALA A 64 4.43 -18.32 -3.80
C ALA A 64 3.35 -17.24 -4.02
N ALA A 65 3.30 -16.21 -3.16
CA ALA A 65 2.39 -15.08 -3.31
C ALA A 65 2.61 -14.31 -4.62
N THR A 66 3.86 -14.13 -5.06
CA THR A 66 4.16 -13.49 -6.35
C THR A 66 3.70 -14.30 -7.56
N ARG A 67 3.63 -15.64 -7.44
CA ARG A 67 3.11 -16.50 -8.51
C ARG A 67 1.58 -16.52 -8.56
N LEU A 68 0.92 -16.29 -7.42
CA LEU A 68 -0.54 -16.27 -7.31
C LEU A 68 -1.14 -14.92 -7.76
N LEU A 69 -0.47 -13.81 -7.45
CA LEU A 69 -0.90 -12.47 -7.84
C LEU A 69 -0.53 -12.19 -9.30
N ARG A 70 -1.53 -12.22 -10.19
CA ARG A 70 -1.33 -11.97 -11.63
C ARG A 70 -0.80 -10.55 -11.86
N PRO A 71 0.21 -10.36 -12.72
CA PRO A 71 0.70 -9.03 -13.07
C PRO A 71 -0.38 -8.22 -13.79
N ILE A 72 -0.45 -6.92 -13.49
CA ILE A 72 -1.33 -5.96 -14.14
C ILE A 72 -0.49 -5.13 -15.11
N TYR A 73 -0.94 -5.09 -16.37
CA TYR A 73 -0.37 -4.32 -17.46
C TYR A 73 -1.25 -3.11 -17.76
N ARG A 74 -0.64 -2.08 -18.36
CA ARG A 74 -1.32 -0.85 -18.81
C ARG A 74 -1.02 -0.64 -20.29
N ALA A 75 -2.06 -0.48 -21.08
CA ALA A 75 -1.97 0.02 -22.44
C ALA A 75 -2.44 1.48 -22.46
N GLN A 76 -1.80 2.29 -23.30
CA GLN A 76 -2.14 3.70 -23.49
C GLN A 76 -2.18 4.02 -24.98
N ALA A 77 -3.15 4.84 -25.38
CA ALA A 77 -3.27 5.41 -26.72
C ALA A 77 -3.60 6.91 -26.60
N ASN A 78 -3.09 7.70 -27.53
CA ASN A 78 -3.36 9.13 -27.57
C ASN A 78 -4.11 9.48 -28.86
N VAL A 79 -5.20 10.23 -28.71
CA VAL A 79 -6.02 10.71 -29.82
C VAL A 79 -5.96 12.23 -29.83
N TRP A 80 -5.76 12.80 -31.02
CA TRP A 80 -5.84 14.24 -31.22
C TRP A 80 -7.21 14.61 -31.74
N VAL A 81 -7.78 15.68 -31.18
CA VAL A 81 -9.06 16.25 -31.54
C VAL A 81 -8.84 17.69 -31.98
N ASP A 82 -9.36 18.03 -33.16
CA ASP A 82 -9.37 19.40 -33.68
C ASP A 82 -10.52 20.17 -33.00
N VAL A 83 -10.21 20.90 -31.93
CA VAL A 83 -11.16 21.78 -31.26
C VAL A 83 -10.84 23.22 -31.69
N PRO A 84 -11.78 23.95 -32.33
CA PRO A 84 -11.54 25.33 -32.71
C PRO A 84 -11.23 26.16 -31.47
N ASP A 85 -10.17 26.98 -31.57
CA ASP A 85 -9.54 27.67 -30.45
C ASP A 85 -10.56 28.54 -29.68
N ARG A 86 -10.77 28.26 -28.39
CA ARG A 86 -11.64 29.10 -27.52
C ARG A 86 -11.05 30.49 -27.28
N ARG A 87 -9.79 30.72 -27.67
CA ARG A 87 -9.08 32.00 -27.53
C ARG A 87 -8.70 32.55 -28.89
N GLY A 88 -9.57 33.38 -29.44
CA GLY A 88 -9.17 34.38 -30.44
C GLY A 88 -10.03 34.39 -31.69
N ASP A 89 -11.14 35.14 -31.63
CA ASP A 89 -11.39 36.27 -32.54
C ASP A 89 -12.70 36.98 -32.09
N PRO A 90 -12.64 38.20 -31.54
CA PRO A 90 -13.83 38.99 -31.23
C PRO A 90 -14.66 39.37 -32.47
N HIS A 91 -14.10 39.18 -33.66
CA HIS A 91 -14.71 39.52 -34.96
C HIS A 91 -15.19 38.31 -35.76
N ALA A 92 -14.97 37.07 -35.29
CA ALA A 92 -15.62 35.91 -35.87
C ALA A 92 -17.12 35.99 -35.54
N ASP A 93 -17.90 36.36 -36.54
CA ASP A 93 -19.34 36.63 -36.51
C ASP A 93 -20.11 35.41 -35.96
N THR A 94 -20.17 35.32 -34.64
CA THR A 94 -20.75 34.22 -33.85
C THR A 94 -22.24 34.44 -33.60
N ARG A 95 -22.81 35.50 -34.16
CA ARG A 95 -24.22 35.90 -34.01
C ARG A 95 -25.03 35.43 -35.22
N GLY A 96 -25.30 34.14 -35.28
CA GLY A 96 -26.25 33.54 -36.22
C GLY A 96 -26.58 32.09 -35.86
N PRO A 97 -27.75 31.55 -36.28
CA PRO A 97 -28.14 30.16 -36.01
C PRO A 97 -27.25 29.11 -36.71
N ILE A 98 -26.28 29.54 -37.53
CA ILE A 98 -25.36 28.67 -38.28
C ILE A 98 -23.95 28.93 -37.76
N ARG A 99 -23.47 28.08 -36.83
CA ARG A 99 -22.10 28.15 -36.30
C ARG A 99 -21.13 27.48 -37.28
N GLN A 100 -20.10 28.19 -37.74
CA GLN A 100 -18.97 27.62 -38.47
C GLN A 100 -17.91 27.16 -37.47
N GLY A 101 -17.63 25.86 -37.39
CA GLY A 101 -16.37 25.35 -36.83
C GLY A 101 -16.46 24.26 -35.76
N ALA A 102 -17.38 24.32 -34.80
CA ALA A 102 -17.45 23.33 -33.71
C ALA A 102 -18.64 22.36 -33.89
N LEU A 103 -18.37 21.14 -34.33
CA LEU A 103 -19.41 20.10 -34.44
C LEU A 103 -19.88 19.60 -33.07
N LEU A 104 -18.97 19.57 -32.10
CA LEU A 104 -19.16 19.15 -30.71
C LEU A 104 -18.23 19.97 -29.81
N ASP A 105 -18.70 20.28 -28.60
CA ASP A 105 -17.86 20.84 -27.54
C ASP A 105 -16.84 19.78 -27.05
N ALA A 106 -15.76 20.24 -26.40
CA ALA A 106 -14.70 19.38 -25.85
C ALA A 106 -15.24 18.21 -24.99
N ASP A 107 -16.22 18.47 -24.12
CA ASP A 107 -16.82 17.44 -23.25
C ASP A 107 -17.66 16.42 -24.03
N ALA A 108 -18.34 16.87 -25.10
CA ALA A 108 -19.16 16.00 -25.94
C ALA A 108 -18.32 14.99 -26.74
N TRP A 109 -17.04 15.28 -27.01
CA TRP A 109 -16.11 14.31 -27.60
C TRP A 109 -15.80 13.15 -26.65
N VAL A 110 -15.73 13.39 -25.34
CA VAL A 110 -15.55 12.35 -24.31
C VAL A 110 -16.81 11.50 -24.18
N GLU A 111 -17.99 12.12 -24.22
CA GLU A 111 -19.27 11.41 -24.21
C GLU A 111 -19.46 10.55 -25.45
N LEU A 112 -19.08 11.03 -26.64
CA LEU A 112 -19.13 10.26 -27.88
C LEU A 112 -18.26 9.00 -27.80
N LEU A 113 -17.05 9.11 -27.24
CA LEU A 113 -16.16 7.97 -27.02
C LEU A 113 -16.81 6.92 -26.09
N ARG A 114 -17.48 7.37 -25.01
CA ARG A 114 -18.19 6.50 -24.05
C ARG A 114 -19.55 6.01 -24.55
N SER A 115 -20.02 6.50 -25.70
CA SER A 115 -21.32 6.14 -26.24
C SER A 115 -21.39 4.67 -26.69
N TYR A 116 -22.59 4.10 -26.67
CA TYR A 116 -22.82 2.74 -27.13
C TYR A 116 -22.51 2.54 -28.62
N VAL A 117 -22.55 3.60 -29.43
CA VAL A 117 -22.22 3.54 -30.88
C VAL A 117 -20.76 3.14 -31.10
N VAL A 118 -19.89 3.50 -30.16
CA VAL A 118 -18.47 3.09 -30.14
C VAL A 118 -18.30 1.79 -29.36
N MET A 119 -18.76 1.75 -28.11
CA MET A 119 -18.46 0.65 -27.19
C MET A 119 -19.14 -0.68 -27.55
N ASP A 120 -20.42 -0.67 -27.93
CA ASP A 120 -21.17 -1.92 -28.22
C ASP A 120 -20.58 -2.65 -29.43
N GLN A 121 -20.19 -1.90 -30.47
CA GLN A 121 -19.56 -2.46 -31.66
C GLN A 121 -18.22 -3.13 -31.33
N VAL A 122 -17.36 -2.46 -30.56
CA VAL A 122 -16.04 -3.02 -30.17
C VAL A 122 -16.21 -4.26 -29.28
N VAL A 123 -17.18 -4.24 -28.36
CA VAL A 123 -17.51 -5.39 -27.51
C VAL A 123 -17.98 -6.57 -28.35
N ARG A 124 -18.76 -6.33 -29.42
CA ARG A 124 -19.21 -7.38 -30.33
C ARG A 124 -18.07 -7.95 -31.17
N ASP A 125 -17.26 -7.08 -31.77
CA ASP A 125 -16.17 -7.45 -32.67
C ASP A 125 -15.05 -8.22 -31.93
N LEU A 126 -14.74 -7.81 -30.71
CA LEU A 126 -13.74 -8.47 -29.86
C LEU A 126 -14.32 -9.52 -28.92
N ARG A 127 -15.64 -9.69 -28.91
CA ARG A 127 -16.39 -10.65 -28.08
C ARG A 127 -16.11 -10.51 -26.58
N LEU A 128 -16.05 -9.27 -26.09
CA LEU A 128 -15.77 -8.98 -24.69
C LEU A 128 -16.91 -9.41 -23.74
N TYR A 129 -18.07 -9.74 -24.30
CA TYR A 129 -19.21 -10.34 -23.59
C TYR A 129 -19.01 -11.83 -23.24
N LEU A 130 -17.93 -12.46 -23.71
CA LEU A 130 -17.54 -13.82 -23.38
C LEU A 130 -16.31 -13.81 -22.47
N ASP A 131 -16.47 -14.29 -21.25
CA ASP A 131 -15.34 -14.52 -20.33
C ASP A 131 -14.99 -16.01 -20.27
N VAL A 132 -13.72 -16.34 -20.54
CA VAL A 132 -13.22 -17.72 -20.55
C VAL A 132 -12.19 -17.87 -19.44
N LYS A 133 -12.45 -18.73 -18.45
CA LYS A 133 -11.61 -18.81 -17.23
C LYS A 133 -10.16 -19.23 -17.51
N ARG A 134 -9.95 -20.09 -18.51
CA ARG A 134 -8.63 -20.54 -18.95
C ARG A 134 -8.25 -19.87 -20.28
N LEU A 135 -7.13 -19.16 -20.27
CA LEU A 135 -6.62 -18.44 -21.44
C LEU A 135 -6.36 -19.35 -22.65
N GLY A 136 -5.96 -20.60 -22.43
CA GLY A 136 -5.69 -21.58 -23.49
C GLY A 136 -6.93 -22.01 -24.28
N ASP A 137 -8.13 -21.82 -23.73
CA ASP A 137 -9.38 -22.27 -24.36
C ASP A 137 -10.03 -21.19 -25.23
N ARG A 138 -9.53 -19.93 -25.19
CA ARG A 138 -10.07 -18.81 -25.98
C ARG A 138 -10.10 -19.04 -27.51
N PRO A 139 -9.10 -19.68 -28.15
CA PRO A 139 -9.14 -19.93 -29.59
C PRO A 139 -10.36 -20.76 -30.03
N SER A 140 -10.89 -21.63 -29.17
CA SER A 140 -12.08 -22.44 -29.44
C SER A 140 -13.36 -21.62 -29.63
N PHE A 141 -13.36 -20.39 -29.13
CA PHE A 141 -14.47 -19.44 -29.24
C PHE A 141 -14.27 -18.42 -30.37
N ALA A 142 -13.35 -18.67 -31.29
CA ALA A 142 -13.07 -17.78 -32.43
C ALA A 142 -14.26 -17.58 -33.40
N GLY A 143 -15.32 -18.38 -33.31
CA GLY A 143 -16.58 -18.20 -34.05
C GLY A 143 -17.80 -17.97 -33.15
N PHE A 144 -17.62 -17.71 -31.86
CA PHE A 144 -18.73 -17.55 -30.92
C PHE A 144 -19.48 -16.23 -31.17
N SER A 145 -20.80 -16.31 -31.25
CA SER A 145 -21.68 -15.13 -31.27
C SER A 145 -23.01 -15.44 -30.57
N VAL A 146 -23.76 -14.40 -30.20
CA VAL A 146 -25.06 -14.52 -29.54
C VAL A 146 -26.16 -13.95 -30.43
N SER A 147 -27.35 -14.56 -30.38
CA SER A 147 -28.59 -13.97 -30.91
C SER A 147 -29.13 -12.90 -29.98
N ASP A 148 -30.15 -12.15 -30.41
CA ASP A 148 -30.76 -11.10 -29.59
C ASP A 148 -31.45 -11.65 -28.33
N ASP A 149 -32.07 -12.84 -28.41
CA ASP A 149 -32.78 -13.51 -27.30
C ASP A 149 -31.92 -14.53 -26.51
N PHE A 150 -30.61 -14.29 -26.38
CA PHE A 150 -29.73 -15.24 -25.69
C PHE A 150 -29.87 -15.21 -24.16
N ARG A 151 -29.47 -16.30 -23.49
CA ARG A 151 -29.49 -16.38 -22.01
C ARG A 151 -28.10 -16.10 -21.41
N PRO A 152 -27.93 -15.04 -20.60
CA PRO A 152 -26.67 -14.79 -19.91
C PRO A 152 -26.47 -15.76 -18.73
N GLY A 153 -25.22 -16.01 -18.36
CA GLY A 153 -24.87 -16.89 -17.24
C GLY A 153 -23.52 -17.56 -17.39
N GLU A 154 -23.15 -18.38 -16.39
CA GLU A 154 -21.98 -19.25 -16.45
C GLU A 154 -22.34 -20.65 -16.95
N TYR A 155 -21.50 -21.15 -17.87
CA TYR A 155 -21.66 -22.41 -18.56
C TYR A 155 -20.38 -23.23 -18.47
N ARG A 156 -20.54 -24.55 -18.44
CA ARG A 156 -19.44 -25.51 -18.49
C ARG A 156 -19.67 -26.50 -19.61
N LEU A 157 -18.73 -26.57 -20.55
CA LEU A 157 -18.74 -27.52 -21.65
C LEU A 157 -17.80 -28.68 -21.33
N ASN A 158 -18.37 -29.85 -21.06
CA ASN A 158 -17.62 -31.07 -20.82
C ASN A 158 -17.47 -31.84 -22.13
N ILE A 159 -16.24 -32.11 -22.55
CA ILE A 159 -15.94 -32.90 -23.75
C ILE A 159 -15.60 -34.33 -23.30
N SER A 160 -16.18 -35.33 -23.97
CA SER A 160 -15.92 -36.74 -23.69
C SER A 160 -14.46 -37.14 -23.95
N ASP A 161 -14.01 -38.23 -23.35
CA ASP A 161 -12.62 -38.72 -23.49
C ASP A 161 -12.25 -39.07 -24.95
N ASN A 162 -13.24 -39.48 -25.75
CA ASN A 162 -13.08 -39.74 -27.17
C ASN A 162 -13.09 -38.46 -28.05
N GLY A 163 -13.32 -37.28 -27.46
CA GLY A 163 -13.36 -35.99 -28.16
C GLY A 163 -14.53 -35.80 -29.12
N ARG A 164 -15.50 -36.73 -29.17
CA ARG A 164 -16.59 -36.74 -30.17
C ARG A 164 -17.91 -36.21 -29.64
N GLN A 165 -18.13 -36.20 -28.34
CA GLN A 165 -19.38 -35.74 -27.72
C GLN A 165 -19.11 -34.59 -26.75
N TYR A 166 -20.09 -33.70 -26.62
CA TYR A 166 -20.07 -32.64 -25.62
C TYR A 166 -21.32 -32.69 -24.75
N THR A 167 -21.18 -32.20 -23.52
CA THR A 167 -22.30 -31.92 -22.61
C THR A 167 -22.15 -30.51 -22.09
N LEU A 168 -23.12 -29.65 -22.38
CA LEU A 168 -23.20 -28.29 -21.84
C LEU A 168 -23.98 -28.34 -20.52
N THR A 169 -23.39 -27.80 -19.45
CA THR A 169 -24.02 -27.69 -18.12
C THR A 169 -24.06 -26.24 -17.65
N SER A 170 -25.04 -25.92 -16.81
CA SER A 170 -25.11 -24.61 -16.13
C SER A 170 -24.15 -24.56 -14.93
N ALA A 171 -23.97 -23.36 -14.36
CA ALA A 171 -23.27 -23.17 -13.08
C ALA A 171 -23.75 -24.12 -11.96
N ALA A 172 -25.06 -24.42 -11.92
CA ALA A 172 -25.70 -25.31 -10.96
C ALA A 172 -25.49 -26.81 -11.27
N GLY A 173 -24.73 -27.15 -12.30
CA GLY A 173 -24.45 -28.54 -12.71
C GLY A 173 -25.58 -29.21 -13.49
N LEU A 174 -26.66 -28.50 -13.80
CA LEU A 174 -27.76 -29.03 -14.60
C LEU A 174 -27.30 -29.21 -16.04
N THR A 175 -27.57 -30.39 -16.62
CA THR A 175 -27.28 -30.64 -18.04
C THR A 175 -28.29 -29.90 -18.91
N LEU A 176 -27.78 -28.97 -19.70
CA LEU A 176 -28.55 -28.10 -20.58
C LEU A 176 -28.66 -28.68 -22.00
N GLU A 177 -27.59 -29.27 -22.51
CA GLU A 177 -27.52 -29.79 -23.87
C GLU A 177 -26.49 -30.92 -23.98
N ARG A 178 -26.71 -31.87 -24.88
CA ARG A 178 -25.74 -32.90 -25.30
C ARG A 178 -25.73 -32.98 -26.82
N GLY A 179 -24.55 -33.12 -27.41
CA GLY A 179 -24.41 -33.17 -28.87
C GLY A 179 -23.05 -33.73 -29.30
N THR A 180 -22.78 -33.69 -30.60
CA THR A 180 -21.49 -34.13 -31.16
C THR A 180 -20.58 -32.94 -31.44
N VAL A 181 -19.29 -33.10 -31.20
CA VAL A 181 -18.30 -32.04 -31.44
C VAL A 181 -18.20 -31.81 -32.95
N GLY A 182 -18.55 -30.59 -33.38
CA GLY A 182 -18.71 -30.22 -34.80
C GLY A 182 -20.11 -29.73 -35.13
N ASP A 183 -21.10 -30.00 -34.28
CA ASP A 183 -22.44 -29.41 -34.36
C ASP A 183 -22.49 -28.04 -33.66
N SER A 184 -23.57 -27.29 -33.92
CA SER A 184 -23.88 -26.04 -33.22
C SER A 184 -24.11 -26.27 -31.73
N VAL A 185 -23.32 -25.61 -30.88
CA VAL A 185 -23.39 -25.75 -29.42
C VAL A 185 -24.22 -24.63 -28.81
N GLY A 186 -25.24 -24.98 -28.01
CA GLY A 186 -26.01 -24.01 -27.21
C GLY A 186 -27.02 -23.17 -28.00
N SER A 187 -27.43 -23.65 -29.19
CA SER A 187 -28.39 -22.96 -30.07
C SER A 187 -29.72 -22.64 -29.35
N ARG A 188 -30.18 -23.54 -28.46
CA ARG A 188 -31.38 -23.34 -27.63
C ARG A 188 -31.28 -22.22 -26.60
N PHE A 189 -30.06 -21.77 -26.32
CA PHE A 189 -29.74 -20.69 -25.38
C PHE A 189 -29.35 -19.40 -26.10
N GLY A 190 -29.53 -19.36 -27.42
CA GLY A 190 -29.22 -18.22 -28.28
C GLY A 190 -27.74 -18.14 -28.68
N PHE A 191 -26.97 -19.23 -28.57
CA PHE A 191 -25.58 -19.24 -29.03
C PHE A 191 -25.51 -19.60 -30.51
N ARG A 192 -24.82 -18.78 -31.28
CA ARG A 192 -24.45 -19.01 -32.68
C ARG A 192 -22.96 -19.35 -32.71
N TRP A 193 -22.66 -20.62 -32.46
CA TRP A 193 -21.29 -21.10 -32.33
C TRP A 193 -21.16 -22.55 -32.78
N VAL A 194 -20.22 -22.78 -33.69
CA VAL A 194 -19.73 -24.10 -34.08
C VAL A 194 -18.24 -24.14 -33.74
N PRO A 195 -17.80 -24.95 -32.76
CA PRO A 195 -16.39 -25.07 -32.41
C PRO A 195 -15.61 -25.65 -33.60
N ALA A 196 -14.45 -25.08 -33.90
CA ALA A 196 -13.62 -25.60 -34.98
C ALA A 196 -13.10 -27.02 -34.64
N PRO A 197 -12.94 -27.91 -35.63
CA PRO A 197 -12.42 -29.25 -35.40
C PRO A 197 -11.05 -29.19 -34.71
N GLY A 198 -10.88 -29.93 -33.61
CA GLY A 198 -9.60 -30.03 -32.89
C GLY A 198 -9.26 -28.87 -31.95
N THR A 199 -10.09 -27.85 -31.82
CA THR A 199 -9.83 -26.76 -30.85
C THR A 199 -10.27 -27.11 -29.43
N LEU A 200 -11.25 -28.01 -29.27
CA LEU A 200 -11.74 -28.45 -27.98
C LEU A 200 -10.90 -29.61 -27.42
N PRO A 201 -10.34 -29.51 -26.20
CA PRO A 201 -9.54 -30.57 -25.62
C PRO A 201 -10.39 -31.77 -25.18
N ALA A 202 -10.09 -32.97 -25.69
CA ALA A 202 -10.76 -34.21 -25.29
C ALA A 202 -10.59 -34.50 -23.79
N GLY A 203 -11.64 -35.03 -23.15
CA GLY A 203 -11.66 -35.38 -21.72
C GLY A 203 -11.54 -34.20 -20.76
N ARG A 204 -11.74 -32.96 -21.24
CA ARG A 204 -11.62 -31.74 -20.42
C ARG A 204 -12.93 -30.96 -20.38
N SER A 205 -13.09 -30.19 -19.31
CA SER A 205 -14.16 -29.22 -19.13
C SER A 205 -13.65 -27.81 -19.43
N VAL A 206 -14.43 -27.06 -20.21
CA VAL A 206 -14.19 -25.65 -20.56
C VAL A 206 -15.24 -24.82 -19.84
N GLU A 207 -14.81 -23.88 -19.00
CA GLU A 207 -15.71 -22.97 -18.26
C GLU A 207 -15.70 -21.57 -18.90
N PHE A 208 -16.89 -21.06 -19.21
CA PHE A 208 -17.08 -19.75 -19.79
C PHE A 208 -18.34 -19.07 -19.27
N ALA A 209 -18.35 -17.74 -19.24
CA ALA A 209 -19.49 -16.92 -18.87
C ALA A 209 -19.88 -16.03 -20.04
N VAL A 210 -21.18 -15.88 -20.26
CA VAL A 210 -21.75 -15.02 -21.30
C VAL A 210 -22.59 -13.94 -20.63
N MET A 211 -22.37 -12.68 -20.96
CA MET A 211 -23.14 -11.55 -20.45
C MET A 211 -23.76 -10.74 -21.58
N PRO A 212 -24.74 -9.85 -21.31
CA PRO A 212 -25.25 -8.90 -22.28
C PRO A 212 -24.11 -8.06 -22.89
N PRO A 213 -24.04 -7.92 -24.23
CA PRO A 213 -23.09 -7.01 -24.88
C PRO A 213 -23.15 -5.59 -24.32
N ARG A 214 -24.34 -5.11 -23.97
CA ARG A 214 -24.52 -3.82 -23.30
C ARG A 214 -23.82 -3.75 -21.94
N ASP A 215 -23.95 -4.77 -21.10
CA ASP A 215 -23.29 -4.80 -19.79
C ASP A 215 -21.77 -4.86 -19.93
N ALA A 216 -21.27 -5.60 -20.94
CA ALA A 216 -19.85 -5.62 -21.27
C ALA A 216 -19.36 -4.26 -21.80
N ALA A 217 -20.19 -3.51 -22.54
CA ALA A 217 -19.88 -2.15 -22.99
C ALA A 217 -19.84 -1.16 -21.82
N THR A 218 -20.78 -1.25 -20.88
CA THR A 218 -20.76 -0.44 -19.65
C THR A 218 -19.49 -0.72 -18.84
N ARG A 219 -19.15 -1.99 -18.63
CA ARG A 219 -17.91 -2.37 -17.94
C ARG A 219 -16.67 -1.82 -18.64
N LEU A 220 -16.59 -1.94 -19.97
CA LEU A 220 -15.47 -1.39 -20.73
C LEU A 220 -15.38 0.14 -20.57
N GLY A 221 -16.51 0.84 -20.61
CA GLY A 221 -16.55 2.29 -20.41
C GLY A 221 -16.14 2.75 -19.01
N GLU A 222 -16.42 1.94 -17.98
CA GLU A 222 -15.97 2.17 -16.61
C GLU A 222 -14.47 1.86 -16.41
N GLU A 223 -13.97 0.78 -17.01
CA GLU A 223 -12.56 0.39 -16.95
C GLU A 223 -11.65 1.31 -17.78
N LEU A 224 -12.19 1.93 -18.83
CA LEU A 224 -11.48 2.86 -19.70
C LEU A 224 -11.29 4.21 -19.00
N GLN A 225 -10.05 4.51 -18.65
CA GLN A 225 -9.67 5.81 -18.11
C GLN A 225 -9.42 6.77 -19.27
N VAL A 226 -10.09 7.91 -19.24
CA VAL A 226 -10.01 8.95 -20.27
C VAL A 226 -9.57 10.24 -19.59
N GLN A 227 -8.49 10.83 -20.06
CA GLN A 227 -7.97 12.11 -19.58
C GLN A 227 -7.85 13.06 -20.75
N MET A 228 -8.37 14.28 -20.59
CA MET A 228 -8.27 15.35 -21.56
C MET A 228 -7.27 16.39 -21.07
N ASP A 229 -6.47 16.95 -21.98
CA ASP A 229 -5.55 18.03 -21.63
C ASP A 229 -6.29 19.36 -21.39
N MET A 230 -5.60 20.33 -20.80
CA MET A 230 -6.20 21.64 -20.46
C MET A 230 -6.74 22.41 -21.69
N ASN A 231 -6.19 22.13 -22.87
CA ASN A 231 -6.58 22.81 -24.11
C ASN A 231 -7.70 22.06 -24.86
N GLY A 232 -8.02 20.82 -24.48
CA GLY A 232 -9.06 20.00 -25.11
C GLY A 232 -8.64 19.30 -26.42
N ASN A 233 -7.37 19.37 -26.81
CA ASN A 233 -6.90 18.86 -28.10
C ASN A 233 -6.35 17.44 -28.01
N PHE A 234 -5.97 16.98 -26.81
CA PHE A 234 -5.40 15.64 -26.62
C PHE A 234 -6.24 14.83 -25.65
N LEU A 235 -6.63 13.64 -26.12
CA LEU A 235 -7.34 12.63 -25.35
C LEU A 235 -6.41 11.45 -25.08
N ALA A 236 -5.97 11.31 -23.84
CA ALA A 236 -5.18 10.18 -23.37
C ALA A 236 -6.12 9.08 -22.86
N LEU A 237 -6.03 7.91 -23.48
CA LEU A 237 -6.86 6.75 -23.17
C LEU A 237 -5.99 5.68 -22.52
N GLU A 238 -6.43 5.15 -21.37
CA GLU A 238 -5.70 4.13 -20.61
C GLU A 238 -6.62 2.96 -20.25
N LEU A 239 -6.13 1.74 -20.48
CA LEU A 239 -6.79 0.50 -20.07
C LEU A 239 -5.83 -0.41 -19.31
N ARG A 240 -6.29 -0.99 -18.21
CA ARG A 240 -5.50 -1.89 -17.34
C ARG A 240 -6.06 -3.30 -17.35
N GLY A 241 -5.18 -4.30 -17.43
CA GLY A 241 -5.61 -5.70 -17.42
C GLY A 241 -4.47 -6.69 -17.28
N THR A 242 -4.82 -7.97 -17.17
CA THR A 242 -3.85 -9.06 -16.97
C THR A 242 -3.23 -9.58 -18.28
N ASN A 243 -3.86 -9.31 -19.42
CA ASN A 243 -3.39 -9.73 -20.73
C ASN A 243 -2.95 -8.51 -21.56
N PRO A 244 -1.63 -8.29 -21.75
CA PRO A 244 -1.12 -7.10 -22.43
C PRO A 244 -1.53 -7.02 -23.91
N MET A 245 -1.67 -8.17 -24.59
CA MET A 245 -2.09 -8.22 -25.99
C MET A 245 -3.57 -7.83 -26.15
N LEU A 246 -4.42 -8.34 -25.26
CA LEU A 246 -5.85 -8.07 -25.32
C LEU A 246 -6.16 -6.60 -25.03
N ILE A 247 -5.57 -6.02 -23.99
CA ILE A 247 -5.84 -4.61 -23.62
C ILE A 247 -5.40 -3.63 -24.71
N SER A 248 -4.25 -3.86 -25.36
CA SER A 248 -3.81 -3.03 -26.48
C SER A 248 -4.71 -3.20 -27.70
N LYS A 249 -5.18 -4.43 -27.98
CA LYS A 249 -6.13 -4.69 -29.06
C LYS A 249 -7.49 -4.01 -28.82
N ILE A 250 -8.00 -4.07 -27.58
CA ILE A 250 -9.24 -3.36 -27.19
C ILE A 250 -9.07 -1.87 -27.40
N LEU A 251 -7.99 -1.28 -26.88
CA LEU A 251 -7.76 0.15 -26.96
C LEU A 251 -7.60 0.65 -28.41
N ASN A 252 -6.92 -0.13 -29.26
CA ASN A 252 -6.82 0.16 -30.69
C ASN A 252 -8.18 0.04 -31.41
N ALA A 253 -9.00 -0.95 -31.06
CA ALA A 253 -10.34 -1.08 -31.64
C ALA A 253 -11.27 0.07 -31.23
N VAL A 254 -11.23 0.49 -29.97
CA VAL A 254 -12.00 1.65 -29.47
C VAL A 254 -11.58 2.94 -30.20
N THR A 255 -10.27 3.21 -30.28
CA THR A 255 -9.76 4.42 -30.95
C THR A 255 -10.11 4.45 -32.44
N GLN A 256 -9.95 3.33 -33.14
CA GLN A 256 -10.31 3.22 -34.55
C GLN A 256 -11.81 3.46 -34.75
N ARG A 257 -12.65 2.79 -33.97
CA ARG A 257 -14.11 2.94 -34.06
C ARG A 257 -14.56 4.36 -33.73
N TYR A 258 -13.92 5.00 -32.76
CA TYR A 258 -14.20 6.37 -32.38
C TYR A 258 -13.93 7.35 -33.53
N VAL A 259 -12.79 7.23 -34.22
CA VAL A 259 -12.45 8.04 -35.40
C VAL A 259 -13.48 7.84 -36.52
N GLU A 260 -13.89 6.61 -36.77
CA GLU A 260 -14.91 6.29 -37.79
C GLU A 260 -16.26 6.96 -37.48
N VAL A 261 -16.73 6.86 -36.23
CA VAL A 261 -18.01 7.45 -35.80
C VAL A 261 -17.95 8.97 -35.83
N ALA A 262 -16.83 9.58 -35.42
CA ALA A 262 -16.60 11.02 -35.51
C ALA A 262 -16.67 11.53 -36.96
N ALA A 263 -15.99 10.83 -37.88
CA ALA A 263 -16.00 11.18 -39.30
C ALA A 263 -17.40 11.01 -39.93
N GLN A 264 -18.14 9.96 -39.54
CA GLN A 264 -19.51 9.75 -40.01
C GLN A 264 -20.45 10.86 -39.54
N LEU A 265 -20.42 11.21 -38.25
CA LEU A 265 -21.26 12.27 -37.69
C LEU A 265 -20.99 13.63 -38.34
N LYS A 266 -19.71 13.95 -38.61
CA LYS A 266 -19.31 15.15 -39.35
C LYS A 266 -19.91 15.17 -40.75
N ARG A 267 -19.79 14.06 -41.48
CA ARG A 267 -20.32 13.94 -42.84
C ARG A 267 -21.83 14.10 -42.86
N GLU A 268 -22.55 13.48 -41.93
CA GLU A 268 -24.01 13.59 -41.80
C GLU A 268 -24.43 15.05 -41.58
N LYS A 269 -23.81 15.76 -40.62
CA LYS A 269 -24.08 17.18 -40.37
C LYS A 269 -23.76 18.10 -41.56
N LEU A 270 -22.63 17.88 -42.24
CA LEU A 270 -22.27 18.67 -43.43
C LEU A 270 -23.22 18.43 -44.59
N THR A 271 -23.70 17.19 -44.75
CA THR A 271 -24.69 16.85 -45.78
C THR A 271 -26.03 17.56 -45.50
N GLU A 272 -26.48 17.56 -44.24
CA GLU A 272 -27.68 18.27 -43.82
C GLU A 272 -27.56 19.79 -44.02
N LEU A 273 -26.40 20.37 -43.66
CA LEU A 273 -26.12 21.80 -43.91
C LEU A 273 -26.12 22.14 -45.41
N THR A 274 -25.50 21.30 -46.23
CA THR A 274 -25.44 21.49 -47.69
C THR A 274 -26.85 21.50 -48.28
N LYS A 275 -27.73 20.60 -47.81
CA LYS A 275 -29.14 20.55 -48.21
C LYS A 275 -29.90 21.83 -47.81
N ILE A 276 -29.70 22.32 -46.59
CA ILE A 276 -30.32 23.58 -46.13
C ILE A 276 -29.86 24.76 -46.99
N LEU A 277 -28.56 24.84 -47.31
CA LEU A 277 -28.01 25.90 -48.15
C LEU A 277 -28.51 25.81 -49.59
N GLU A 278 -28.71 24.60 -50.13
CA GLU A 278 -29.30 24.38 -51.45
C GLU A 278 -30.74 24.92 -51.55
N ASP A 279 -31.57 24.63 -50.54
CA ASP A 279 -32.95 25.14 -50.46
C ASP A 279 -32.98 26.68 -50.37
N GLN A 280 -32.07 27.26 -49.57
CA GLN A 280 -31.92 28.72 -49.46
C GLN A 280 -31.41 29.35 -50.75
N LEU A 281 -30.45 28.72 -51.43
CA LEU A 281 -29.90 29.18 -52.71
C LEU A 281 -30.96 29.19 -53.80
N THR A 282 -31.79 28.15 -53.87
CA THR A 282 -32.92 28.04 -54.80
C THR A 282 -33.93 29.17 -54.57
N THR A 283 -34.23 29.46 -53.30
CA THR A 283 -35.13 30.55 -52.92
C THR A 283 -34.52 31.92 -53.25
N ALA A 284 -33.24 32.12 -52.97
CA ALA A 284 -32.52 33.35 -53.29
C ALA A 284 -32.45 33.59 -54.81
N LYS A 285 -32.21 32.53 -55.59
CA LYS A 285 -32.20 32.60 -57.05
C LYS A 285 -33.56 33.00 -57.61
N ARG A 286 -34.66 32.40 -57.12
CA ARG A 286 -36.02 32.81 -57.51
C ARG A 286 -36.29 34.29 -57.21
N ASN A 287 -35.90 34.75 -56.03
CA ASN A 287 -36.07 36.16 -55.64
C ASN A 287 -35.24 37.12 -56.53
N LEU A 288 -34.04 36.70 -56.94
CA LEU A 288 -33.21 37.45 -57.88
C LEU A 288 -33.86 37.52 -59.26
N ASP A 289 -34.30 36.38 -59.80
CA ASP A 289 -34.97 36.31 -61.09
C ASP A 289 -36.24 37.18 -61.12
N GLU A 290 -37.04 37.16 -60.04
CA GLU A 290 -38.21 38.04 -59.88
C GLU A 290 -37.84 39.54 -59.88
N ALA A 291 -36.74 39.91 -59.22
CA ALA A 291 -36.25 41.28 -59.18
C ALA A 291 -35.72 41.74 -60.55
N GLU A 292 -34.96 40.89 -61.24
CA GLU A 292 -34.46 41.13 -62.60
C GLU A 292 -35.61 41.27 -63.60
N ASP A 293 -36.63 40.42 -63.49
CA ASP A 293 -37.84 40.48 -64.31
C ASP A 293 -38.61 41.78 -64.09
N ALA A 294 -38.76 42.22 -62.83
CA ALA A 294 -39.42 43.48 -62.51
C ALA A 294 -38.66 44.67 -63.12
N GLN A 295 -37.33 44.67 -63.03
CA GLN A 295 -36.45 45.65 -63.67
C GLN A 295 -36.58 45.62 -65.20
N ARG A 296 -36.57 44.43 -65.81
CA ARG A 296 -36.69 44.25 -67.26
C ARG A 296 -38.04 44.71 -67.77
N ARG A 297 -39.15 44.32 -67.12
CA ARG A 297 -40.52 44.77 -67.44
C ARG A 297 -40.64 46.29 -67.33
N PHE A 298 -40.02 46.89 -66.32
CA PHE A 298 -39.97 48.35 -66.19
C PHE A 298 -39.25 48.96 -67.41
N ARG A 299 -38.01 48.55 -67.71
CA ARG A 299 -37.24 49.01 -68.87
C ARG A 299 -38.00 48.87 -70.20
N THR A 300 -38.62 47.72 -70.46
CA THR A 300 -39.40 47.50 -71.69
C THR A 300 -40.62 48.42 -71.78
N ARG A 301 -41.31 48.68 -70.65
CA ARG A 301 -42.46 49.59 -70.60
C ARG A 301 -42.05 51.06 -70.79
N THR A 302 -40.86 51.45 -70.33
CA THR A 302 -40.34 52.81 -70.52
C THR A 302 -39.68 53.05 -71.88
N ILE A 303 -39.26 52.00 -72.60
CA ILE A 303 -38.63 52.09 -73.93
C ILE A 303 -39.54 52.71 -75.00
N THR A 304 -40.87 52.57 -74.92
CA THR A 304 -41.82 53.10 -75.92
C THR A 304 -42.27 54.55 -75.66
N LEU A 305 -41.75 55.18 -74.60
CA LEU A 305 -42.04 56.58 -74.28
C LEU A 305 -40.86 57.43 -74.77
N PRO A 306 -41.06 58.68 -75.25
CA PRO A 306 -39.96 59.51 -75.76
C PRO A 306 -38.83 59.56 -74.74
N SER A 307 -37.65 59.08 -75.14
CA SER A 307 -36.44 59.34 -74.39
C SER A 307 -36.12 60.82 -74.58
N ASP A 308 -36.09 61.58 -73.49
CA ASP A 308 -35.51 62.91 -73.48
C ASP A 308 -33.99 62.76 -73.72
N GLN A 309 -33.62 62.63 -74.99
CA GLN A 309 -32.23 62.59 -75.42
C GLN A 309 -31.53 63.89 -75.04
N GLN A 310 -30.49 63.72 -74.24
CA GLN A 310 -29.23 64.48 -74.21
C GLN A 310 -29.18 65.83 -74.94
N ARG A 311 -28.88 66.89 -74.17
CA ARG A 311 -27.89 67.88 -74.62
C ARG A 311 -26.49 67.34 -74.31
N PRO A 312 -25.62 67.12 -75.30
CA PRO A 312 -24.22 66.81 -75.07
C PRO A 312 -23.49 68.08 -74.58
N GLY A 313 -22.78 68.01 -73.46
CA GLY A 313 -21.71 68.96 -73.16
C GLY A 313 -21.62 69.58 -71.76
N ALA A 314 -22.62 69.48 -70.88
CA ALA A 314 -22.50 70.11 -69.55
C ALA A 314 -23.47 69.52 -68.51
N ALA A 315 -23.20 68.32 -67.99
CA ALA A 315 -23.90 67.78 -66.81
C ALA A 315 -23.42 66.40 -66.30
N ALA A 316 -22.52 65.70 -67.00
CA ALA A 316 -22.23 64.30 -66.62
C ALA A 316 -21.28 64.17 -65.42
N GLU A 317 -20.40 65.13 -65.15
CA GLU A 317 -19.41 64.99 -64.06
C GLU A 317 -19.66 65.87 -62.83
N THR A 318 -20.52 66.89 -62.92
CA THR A 318 -20.77 67.83 -61.80
C THR A 318 -22.17 67.72 -61.17
N ARG A 319 -23.01 66.76 -61.62
CA ARG A 319 -24.39 66.57 -61.11
C ARG A 319 -24.66 65.23 -60.44
N ASP A 320 -23.68 64.34 -60.39
CA ASP A 320 -23.78 63.06 -59.65
C ASP A 320 -23.75 63.23 -58.12
N PRO A 321 -22.87 64.07 -57.51
CA PRO A 321 -22.79 64.13 -56.05
C PRO A 321 -23.99 64.80 -55.40
N ILE A 322 -24.62 65.80 -56.06
CA ILE A 322 -25.81 66.48 -55.51
C ILE A 322 -27.04 65.55 -55.57
N ARG A 323 -27.17 64.73 -56.62
CA ARG A 323 -28.25 63.74 -56.75
C ARG A 323 -28.06 62.60 -55.76
N ALA A 324 -26.86 62.02 -55.69
CA ALA A 324 -26.51 61.04 -54.66
C ALA A 324 -26.76 61.61 -53.27
N SER A 325 -26.25 62.81 -52.96
CA SER A 325 -26.46 63.44 -51.65
C SER A 325 -27.93 63.72 -51.35
N PHE A 326 -28.75 64.07 -52.33
CA PHE A 326 -30.18 64.26 -52.11
C PHE A 326 -30.88 62.95 -51.76
N PHE A 327 -30.59 61.88 -52.49
CA PHE A 327 -31.18 60.58 -52.19
C PHE A 327 -30.64 60.03 -50.87
N ASP A 328 -29.36 60.26 -50.57
CA ASP A 328 -28.76 59.91 -49.28
C ASP A 328 -29.45 60.69 -48.15
N MET A 329 -29.62 62.01 -48.28
CA MET A 329 -30.35 62.84 -47.31
C MET A 329 -31.83 62.44 -47.19
N ALA A 330 -32.49 62.09 -48.30
CA ALA A 330 -33.91 61.68 -48.31
C ALA A 330 -34.11 60.30 -47.68
N VAL A 331 -33.18 59.36 -47.93
CA VAL A 331 -33.15 58.03 -47.32
C VAL A 331 -32.79 58.13 -45.85
N GLU A 332 -31.82 58.96 -45.48
CA GLU A 332 -31.45 59.23 -44.09
C GLU A 332 -32.64 59.82 -43.34
N ARG A 333 -33.31 60.84 -43.89
CA ARG A 333 -34.54 61.39 -43.31
C ARG A 333 -35.63 60.34 -43.16
N ASP A 334 -35.88 59.52 -44.19
CA ASP A 334 -36.91 58.47 -44.13
C ASP A 334 -36.56 57.37 -43.12
N GLN A 335 -35.27 57.06 -42.96
CA GLN A 335 -34.80 56.14 -41.94
C GLN A 335 -34.97 56.73 -40.54
N LEU A 336 -34.59 57.98 -40.32
CA LEU A 336 -34.79 58.67 -39.04
C LEU A 336 -36.28 58.78 -38.69
N ARG A 337 -37.13 59.06 -39.68
CA ARG A 337 -38.58 59.07 -39.52
C ARG A 337 -39.11 57.71 -39.08
N ARG A 338 -38.71 56.63 -39.77
CA ARG A 338 -39.11 55.26 -39.41
C ARG A 338 -38.63 54.88 -38.02
N ASP A 339 -37.39 55.22 -37.68
CA ASP A 339 -36.80 54.93 -36.37
C ASP A 339 -37.52 55.72 -35.27
N ARG A 340 -37.82 57.01 -35.48
CA ARG A 340 -38.65 57.82 -34.56
C ARG A 340 -40.05 57.22 -34.41
N ASP A 341 -40.76 56.97 -35.50
CA ASP A 341 -42.13 56.45 -35.46
C ASP A 341 -42.18 55.07 -34.78
N ALA A 342 -41.18 54.22 -35.00
CA ALA A 342 -41.06 52.94 -34.30
C ALA A 342 -40.85 53.15 -32.79
N LEU A 343 -39.98 54.09 -32.42
CA LEU A 343 -39.67 54.40 -31.04
C LEU A 343 -40.87 55.04 -30.30
N GLU A 344 -41.61 55.93 -30.96
CA GLU A 344 -42.86 56.52 -30.44
C GLU A 344 -43.97 55.48 -30.26
N ARG A 345 -44.13 54.56 -31.22
CA ARG A 345 -45.08 53.44 -31.07
C ARG A 345 -44.74 52.56 -29.87
N LEU A 346 -43.47 52.23 -29.68
CA LEU A 346 -43.02 51.46 -28.52
C LEU A 346 -43.21 52.21 -27.20
N LEU A 347 -43.09 53.54 -27.20
CA LEU A 347 -43.32 54.39 -26.03
C LEU A 347 -44.80 54.57 -25.66
N THR A 348 -45.71 54.46 -26.63
CA THR A 348 -47.16 54.68 -26.45
C THR A 348 -47.97 53.39 -26.30
N GLN A 349 -47.36 52.23 -26.53
CA GLN A 349 -48.03 50.93 -26.43
C GLN A 349 -48.38 50.59 -24.98
N ALA A 350 -49.68 50.36 -24.73
CA ALA A 350 -50.16 49.88 -23.42
C ALA A 350 -49.72 48.42 -23.22
N GLY A 351 -48.75 48.21 -22.32
CA GLY A 351 -48.17 46.88 -22.06
C GLY A 351 -46.72 46.88 -21.54
N GLY A 352 -46.09 48.05 -21.45
CA GLY A 352 -44.68 48.19 -21.03
C GLY A 352 -43.73 48.16 -22.23
N LEU A 353 -42.58 48.84 -22.12
CA LEU A 353 -41.61 48.93 -23.20
C LEU A 353 -40.93 47.58 -23.45
N GLN A 354 -41.09 47.04 -24.66
CA GLN A 354 -40.35 45.86 -25.11
C GLN A 354 -38.91 46.26 -25.45
N THR A 355 -38.00 46.00 -24.52
CA THR A 355 -36.59 46.40 -24.62
C THR A 355 -35.84 45.73 -25.76
N ASP A 356 -36.24 44.51 -26.14
CA ASP A 356 -35.66 43.79 -27.28
C ASP A 356 -36.03 44.47 -28.60
N ALA A 357 -37.24 45.01 -28.70
CA ALA A 357 -37.70 45.76 -29.87
C ALA A 357 -36.95 47.10 -30.02
N LEU A 358 -36.58 47.74 -28.91
CA LEU A 358 -35.74 48.95 -28.92
C LEU A 358 -34.34 48.64 -29.46
N SER A 359 -33.75 47.51 -29.07
CA SER A 359 -32.42 47.09 -29.55
C SER A 359 -32.38 46.79 -31.05
N ALA A 360 -33.53 46.54 -31.69
CA ALA A 360 -33.62 46.32 -33.13
C ALA A 360 -33.65 47.62 -33.96
N ILE A 361 -33.86 48.78 -33.31
CA ILE A 361 -33.86 50.09 -33.96
C ILE A 361 -32.43 50.59 -34.08
N LYS A 362 -31.97 50.85 -35.32
CA LYS A 362 -30.59 51.26 -35.58
C LYS A 362 -30.21 52.53 -34.83
N SER A 363 -31.05 53.57 -34.89
CA SER A 363 -30.80 54.83 -34.16
C SER A 363 -30.72 54.65 -32.62
N ALA A 364 -31.34 53.61 -32.06
CA ALA A 364 -31.24 53.28 -30.63
C ALA A 364 -29.93 52.56 -30.28
N GLN A 365 -29.35 51.80 -31.21
CA GLN A 365 -28.00 51.20 -31.07
C GLN A 365 -26.91 52.27 -31.19
N ASP A 366 -27.11 53.24 -32.09
CA ASP A 366 -26.14 54.31 -32.34
C ASP A 366 -26.12 55.37 -31.22
N ALA A 367 -27.17 55.44 -30.40
CA ALA A 367 -27.23 56.29 -29.20
C ALA A 367 -26.48 55.63 -28.02
N PRO A 368 -25.29 56.12 -27.63
CA PRO A 368 -24.42 55.43 -26.68
C PRO A 368 -25.07 55.28 -25.29
N GLU A 369 -25.82 56.29 -24.84
CA GLU A 369 -26.48 56.30 -23.53
C GLU A 369 -27.60 55.25 -23.44
N LEU A 370 -28.42 55.14 -24.50
CA LEU A 370 -29.51 54.17 -24.57
C LEU A 370 -28.98 52.74 -24.79
N SER A 371 -27.99 52.57 -25.68
CA SER A 371 -27.34 51.27 -25.91
C SER A 371 -26.66 50.75 -24.64
N ASN A 372 -25.98 51.62 -23.87
CA ASN A 372 -25.38 51.22 -22.60
C ASN A 372 -26.44 50.81 -21.57
N ALA A 373 -27.55 51.54 -21.46
CA ALA A 373 -28.65 51.18 -20.56
C ALA A 373 -29.32 49.84 -20.97
N LEU A 374 -29.50 49.58 -22.27
CA LEU A 374 -30.02 48.30 -22.77
C LEU A 374 -29.06 47.14 -22.52
N LYS A 375 -27.75 47.38 -22.68
CA LYS A 375 -26.71 46.39 -22.38
C LYS A 375 -26.68 46.08 -20.88
N GLU A 376 -26.68 47.10 -20.03
CA GLU A 376 -26.72 46.94 -18.58
C GLU A 376 -27.96 46.17 -18.13
N LEU A 377 -29.12 46.46 -18.70
CA LEU A 377 -30.34 45.70 -18.46
C LEU A 377 -30.18 44.22 -18.88
N SER A 378 -29.64 43.95 -20.07
CA SER A 378 -29.44 42.59 -20.56
C SER A 378 -28.49 41.79 -19.65
N ASP A 379 -27.39 42.41 -19.23
CA ASP A 379 -26.41 41.82 -18.31
C ASP A 379 -27.06 41.50 -16.96
N LYS A 380 -27.82 42.44 -16.38
CA LYS A 380 -28.55 42.24 -15.12
C LYS A 380 -29.64 41.16 -15.24
N GLN A 381 -30.35 41.09 -16.36
CA GLN A 381 -31.34 40.02 -16.63
C GLN A 381 -30.69 38.65 -16.80
N ALA A 382 -29.51 38.56 -17.42
CA ALA A 382 -28.74 37.33 -17.54
C ALA A 382 -28.23 36.85 -16.16
N GLN A 383 -27.74 37.79 -15.33
CA GLN A 383 -27.38 37.52 -13.93
C GLN A 383 -28.60 37.05 -13.12
N ALA A 384 -29.75 37.67 -13.28
CA ALA A 384 -30.99 37.27 -12.62
C ALA A 384 -31.43 35.85 -13.03
N ARG A 385 -31.33 35.49 -14.32
CA ARG A 385 -31.61 34.12 -14.82
C ARG A 385 -30.68 33.09 -14.21
N THR A 386 -29.39 33.42 -14.09
CA THR A 386 -28.38 32.55 -13.46
C THR A 386 -28.69 32.36 -11.98
N TYR A 387 -29.02 33.44 -11.25
CA TYR A 387 -29.37 33.33 -9.82
C TYR A 387 -30.66 32.56 -9.58
N ARG A 388 -31.69 32.70 -10.44
CA ARG A 388 -32.94 31.94 -10.31
C ARG A 388 -32.78 30.43 -10.51
N TYR A 389 -31.72 29.97 -11.18
CA TYR A 389 -31.43 28.54 -11.30
C TYR A 389 -30.91 27.94 -9.99
N HIS A 390 -30.26 28.76 -9.15
CA HIS A 390 -29.57 28.31 -7.94
C HIS A 390 -30.24 28.76 -6.62
N TYR A 391 -31.03 29.83 -6.64
CA TYR A 391 -31.59 30.48 -5.45
C TYR A 391 -33.10 30.74 -5.59
N SER A 392 -33.82 30.75 -4.47
CA SER A 392 -35.25 31.04 -4.43
C SER A 392 -35.55 32.54 -4.57
N GLU A 393 -36.79 32.88 -4.96
CA GLU A 393 -37.22 34.27 -5.21
C GLU A 393 -37.13 35.21 -3.99
N ALA A 394 -37.00 34.67 -2.78
CA ALA A 394 -36.85 35.43 -1.54
C ALA A 394 -35.39 35.85 -1.23
N TYR A 395 -34.43 35.51 -2.10
CA TYR A 395 -33.02 35.83 -1.88
C TYR A 395 -32.77 37.36 -2.00
N PRO A 396 -32.23 38.05 -0.97
CA PRO A 396 -32.14 39.52 -0.97
C PRO A 396 -31.38 40.13 -2.16
N PRO A 397 -30.25 39.57 -2.64
CA PRO A 397 -29.60 40.05 -3.86
C PRO A 397 -30.45 39.91 -5.13
N LEU A 398 -31.35 38.92 -5.19
CA LEU A 398 -32.29 38.77 -6.29
C LEU A 398 -33.37 39.86 -6.24
N GLN A 399 -33.79 40.28 -5.04
CA GLN A 399 -34.74 41.39 -4.85
C GLN A 399 -34.11 42.73 -5.20
N HIS A 400 -32.85 42.97 -4.82
CA HIS A 400 -32.10 44.15 -5.24
C HIS A 400 -31.92 44.21 -6.76
N LEU A 401 -31.50 43.10 -7.37
CA LEU A 401 -31.33 43.01 -8.82
C LEU A 401 -32.66 43.20 -9.56
N ALA A 402 -33.76 42.64 -9.02
CA ALA A 402 -35.09 42.86 -9.58
C ALA A 402 -35.52 44.33 -9.50
N ALA A 403 -35.25 45.02 -8.39
CA ALA A 403 -35.54 46.45 -8.24
C ALA A 403 -34.74 47.32 -9.23
N GLU A 404 -33.44 47.03 -9.42
CA GLU A 404 -32.59 47.72 -10.41
C GLU A 404 -33.07 47.48 -11.85
N ILE A 405 -33.49 46.25 -12.17
CA ILE A 405 -34.09 45.91 -13.47
C ILE A 405 -35.36 46.72 -13.70
N THR A 406 -36.26 46.78 -12.71
CA THR A 406 -37.50 47.57 -12.81
C THR A 406 -37.21 49.06 -12.97
N GLU A 407 -36.24 49.61 -12.23
CA GLU A 407 -35.83 51.01 -12.36
C GLU A 407 -35.30 51.33 -13.76
N LEU A 408 -34.45 50.47 -14.32
CA LEU A 408 -33.95 50.62 -15.68
C LEU A 408 -35.07 50.52 -16.72
N GLN A 409 -35.98 49.54 -16.57
CA GLN A 409 -37.06 49.27 -17.51
C GLN A 409 -38.16 50.33 -17.51
N GLU A 410 -38.57 50.80 -16.33
CA GLU A 410 -39.76 51.65 -16.18
C GLU A 410 -39.43 53.15 -16.12
N ARG A 411 -38.19 53.53 -15.77
CA ARG A 411 -37.81 54.94 -15.59
C ARG A 411 -36.67 55.36 -16.52
N THR A 412 -35.53 54.68 -16.48
CA THR A 412 -34.31 55.13 -17.19
C THR A 412 -34.44 54.96 -18.70
N ILE A 413 -34.72 53.76 -19.19
CA ILE A 413 -34.84 53.47 -20.63
C ILE A 413 -35.95 54.29 -21.29
N PRO A 414 -37.17 54.42 -20.73
CA PRO A 414 -38.23 55.23 -21.33
C PRO A 414 -37.87 56.72 -21.43
N THR A 415 -37.12 57.25 -20.45
CA THR A 415 -36.69 58.66 -20.45
C THR A 415 -35.64 58.91 -21.53
N LEU A 416 -34.63 58.04 -21.63
CA LEU A 416 -33.62 58.10 -22.68
C LEU A 416 -34.22 57.90 -24.08
N ALA A 417 -35.17 56.97 -24.20
CA ALA A 417 -35.90 56.74 -25.45
C ALA A 417 -36.71 58.00 -25.86
N ARG A 418 -37.45 58.65 -24.96
CA ARG A 418 -38.16 59.91 -25.28
C ARG A 418 -37.20 61.04 -25.69
N ALA A 419 -36.06 61.15 -25.01
CA ALA A 419 -35.03 62.13 -25.35
C ALA A 419 -34.48 61.88 -26.76
N LEU A 420 -34.19 60.61 -27.09
CA LEU A 420 -33.76 60.21 -28.42
C LEU A 420 -34.84 60.49 -29.47
N ALA A 421 -36.11 60.13 -29.23
CA ALA A 421 -37.21 60.45 -30.16
C ALA A 421 -37.29 61.95 -30.47
N SER A 422 -37.17 62.81 -29.45
CA SER A 422 -37.14 64.26 -29.64
C SER A 422 -35.95 64.70 -30.49
N GLN A 423 -34.75 64.19 -30.19
CA GLN A 423 -33.55 64.50 -30.96
C GLN A 423 -33.66 64.04 -32.42
N LEU A 424 -34.23 62.86 -32.65
CA LEU A 424 -34.51 62.35 -34.00
C LEU A 424 -35.53 63.21 -34.73
N ALA A 425 -36.57 63.69 -34.05
CA ALA A 425 -37.57 64.59 -34.62
C ALA A 425 -36.95 65.95 -35.05
N ASP A 426 -36.08 66.52 -34.22
CA ASP A 426 -35.37 67.75 -34.54
C ASP A 426 -34.43 67.56 -35.75
N ARG A 427 -33.71 66.43 -35.78
CA ARG A 427 -32.81 66.09 -36.88
C ARG A 427 -33.56 65.82 -38.18
N GLU A 428 -34.69 65.13 -38.10
CA GLU A 428 -35.59 64.89 -39.23
C GLU A 428 -36.12 66.21 -39.79
N SER A 429 -36.56 67.15 -38.94
CA SER A 429 -37.06 68.47 -39.36
C SER A 429 -35.98 69.33 -40.04
N GLU A 430 -34.73 69.24 -39.56
CA GLU A 430 -33.59 69.89 -40.21
C GLU A 430 -33.28 69.26 -41.57
N LEU A 431 -33.19 67.93 -41.65
CA LEU A 431 -33.00 67.21 -42.90
C LEU A 431 -34.19 67.41 -43.85
N GLU A 432 -35.41 67.54 -43.35
CA GLU A 432 -36.59 67.82 -44.16
C GLU A 432 -36.51 69.21 -44.79
N ARG A 433 -36.03 70.22 -44.06
CA ARG A 433 -35.77 71.55 -44.63
C ARG A 433 -34.69 71.50 -45.71
N GLN A 434 -33.62 70.72 -45.51
CA GLN A 434 -32.53 70.53 -46.48
C GLN A 434 -32.97 69.70 -47.71
N VAL A 435 -33.78 68.66 -47.52
CA VAL A 435 -34.39 67.88 -48.58
C VAL A 435 -35.40 68.73 -49.34
N ASN A 436 -36.19 69.59 -48.70
CA ASN A 436 -37.14 70.46 -49.38
C ASN A 436 -36.45 71.58 -50.18
N SER A 437 -35.33 72.13 -49.69
CA SER A 437 -34.53 73.09 -50.46
C SER A 437 -33.83 72.42 -51.65
N ALA A 438 -33.22 71.25 -51.46
CA ALA A 438 -32.62 70.47 -52.54
C ALA A 438 -33.68 69.91 -53.52
N SER A 439 -34.90 69.62 -53.06
CA SER A 439 -36.04 69.18 -53.87
C SER A 439 -36.53 70.31 -54.79
N ASN A 440 -36.49 71.57 -54.34
CA ASN A 440 -36.78 72.72 -55.19
C ASN A 440 -35.78 72.84 -56.35
N ASP A 441 -34.51 72.47 -56.13
CA ASP A 441 -33.47 72.39 -57.18
C ASP A 441 -33.64 71.15 -58.09
N LEU A 442 -34.28 70.09 -57.60
CA LEU A 442 -34.49 68.81 -58.30
C LEU A 442 -35.83 68.68 -59.05
N ARG A 443 -36.68 69.72 -59.07
CA ARG A 443 -37.99 69.77 -59.79
C ARG A 443 -37.93 69.57 -61.32
N GLN A 444 -36.78 69.21 -61.88
CA GLN A 444 -36.61 68.82 -63.29
C GLN A 444 -36.31 67.33 -63.51
N ILE A 445 -36.38 66.47 -62.49
CA ILE A 445 -36.19 65.02 -62.68
C ILE A 445 -37.55 64.30 -62.79
N PRO A 446 -37.88 63.66 -63.92
CA PRO A 446 -39.12 62.89 -64.06
C PRO A 446 -39.10 61.62 -63.20
N GLY A 447 -40.26 61.24 -62.62
CA GLY A 447 -40.42 60.13 -61.66
C GLY A 447 -39.95 58.73 -62.12
N ARG A 448 -39.59 58.57 -63.40
CA ARG A 448 -39.01 57.34 -63.96
C ARG A 448 -37.61 57.03 -63.43
N ALA A 449 -36.79 58.06 -63.17
CA ALA A 449 -35.43 57.85 -62.69
C ALA A 449 -35.39 57.26 -61.27
N ILE A 450 -36.42 57.53 -60.45
CA ILE A 450 -36.52 57.04 -59.06
C ILE A 450 -36.90 55.56 -59.02
N GLU A 451 -37.87 55.12 -59.84
CA GLU A 451 -38.24 53.70 -59.92
C GLU A 451 -37.10 52.84 -60.48
N GLU A 452 -36.33 53.35 -61.44
CA GLU A 452 -35.18 52.64 -62.01
C GLU A 452 -34.10 52.36 -60.96
N VAL A 453 -33.73 53.36 -60.16
CA VAL A 453 -32.73 53.20 -59.08
C VAL A 453 -33.22 52.20 -58.04
N ARG A 454 -34.51 52.24 -57.65
CA ARG A 454 -35.08 51.28 -56.70
C ARG A 454 -35.00 49.84 -57.21
N LEU A 455 -35.31 49.61 -58.48
CA LEU A 455 -35.26 48.29 -59.09
C LEU A 455 -33.82 47.80 -59.26
N ASN A 456 -32.89 48.67 -59.68
CA ASN A 456 -31.46 48.36 -59.76
C ASN A 456 -30.91 47.93 -58.38
N ARG A 457 -31.27 48.67 -57.32
CA ARG A 457 -30.83 48.35 -55.96
C ARG A 457 -31.39 47.03 -55.45
N ASN A 458 -32.64 46.69 -55.80
CA ASN A 458 -33.23 45.42 -55.41
C ASN A 458 -32.52 44.24 -56.11
N VAL A 459 -32.21 44.38 -57.40
CA VAL A 459 -31.40 43.39 -58.12
C VAL A 459 -30.03 43.22 -57.46
N GLU A 460 -29.33 44.31 -57.19
CA GLU A 460 -28.00 44.30 -56.54
C GLU A 460 -28.02 43.60 -55.16
N LEU A 461 -29.02 43.92 -54.31
CA LEU A 461 -29.16 43.30 -52.99
C LEU A 461 -29.45 41.79 -53.08
N LYS A 462 -30.31 41.37 -54.02
CA LYS A 462 -30.62 39.94 -54.22
C LYS A 462 -29.43 39.20 -54.83
N GLU A 463 -28.70 39.83 -55.74
CA GLU A 463 -27.49 39.29 -56.36
C GLU A 463 -26.40 39.06 -55.31
N GLN A 464 -26.14 40.05 -54.45
CA GLN A 464 -25.18 39.94 -53.36
C GLN A 464 -25.56 38.81 -52.38
N THR A 465 -26.84 38.69 -52.03
CA THR A 465 -27.32 37.61 -51.15
C THR A 465 -27.13 36.24 -51.82
N TYR A 466 -27.47 36.13 -53.11
CA TYR A 466 -27.30 34.90 -53.89
C TYR A 466 -25.83 34.48 -53.97
N THR A 467 -24.91 35.39 -54.31
CA THR A 467 -23.47 35.09 -54.40
C THR A 467 -22.88 34.69 -53.05
N GLN A 468 -23.28 35.34 -51.96
CA GLN A 468 -22.85 34.95 -50.61
C GLN A 468 -23.34 33.55 -50.23
N LEU A 469 -24.60 33.22 -50.52
CA LEU A 469 -25.15 31.88 -50.28
C LEU A 469 -24.48 30.84 -51.18
N GLN A 470 -24.20 31.18 -52.44
CA GLN A 470 -23.51 30.31 -53.38
C GLN A 470 -22.10 29.98 -52.89
N GLN A 471 -21.32 30.99 -52.49
CA GLN A 471 -19.99 30.79 -51.94
C GLN A 471 -20.01 29.90 -50.68
N ARG A 472 -20.99 30.10 -49.79
CA ARG A 472 -21.18 29.25 -48.59
C ARG A 472 -21.58 27.82 -48.95
N TYR A 473 -22.46 27.64 -49.94
CA TYR A 473 -22.86 26.34 -50.45
C TYR A 473 -21.67 25.58 -51.05
N ASP A 474 -20.90 26.23 -51.92
CA ASP A 474 -19.71 25.64 -52.55
C ASP A 474 -18.67 25.26 -51.48
N GLN A 475 -18.45 26.12 -50.49
CA GLN A 475 -17.55 25.82 -49.36
C GLN A 475 -18.03 24.63 -48.52
N ALA A 476 -19.33 24.56 -48.20
CA ALA A 476 -19.92 23.46 -47.43
C ALA A 476 -19.87 22.13 -48.21
N ARG A 477 -20.18 22.17 -49.52
CA ARG A 477 -20.12 21.01 -50.41
C ARG A 477 -18.70 20.47 -50.56
N LEU A 478 -17.72 21.34 -50.81
CA LEU A 478 -16.31 20.94 -50.88
C LEU A 478 -15.84 20.33 -49.56
N SER A 479 -16.29 20.87 -48.42
CA SER A 479 -15.97 20.34 -47.09
C SER A 479 -16.64 18.99 -46.80
N ALA A 480 -17.85 18.76 -47.32
CA ALA A 480 -18.55 17.48 -47.23
C ALA A 480 -17.85 16.40 -48.07
N GLU A 481 -17.45 16.74 -49.30
CA GLU A 481 -16.72 15.83 -50.20
C GLU A 481 -15.30 15.54 -49.68
N ALA A 482 -14.61 16.54 -49.12
CA ALA A 482 -13.26 16.42 -48.56
C ALA A 482 -13.25 16.19 -47.04
N THR A 483 -14.17 15.38 -46.49
CA THR A 483 -14.30 15.15 -45.04
C THR A 483 -12.97 14.68 -44.42
N VAL A 484 -12.19 15.60 -43.85
CA VAL A 484 -11.06 15.28 -42.97
C VAL A 484 -11.61 15.02 -41.57
N PRO A 485 -11.27 13.88 -40.93
CA PRO A 485 -11.68 13.60 -39.56
C PRO A 485 -11.10 14.64 -38.60
N ASP A 486 -11.96 15.25 -37.76
CA ASP A 486 -11.50 16.13 -36.67
C ASP A 486 -10.78 15.35 -35.58
N VAL A 487 -11.00 14.04 -35.55
CA VAL A 487 -10.37 13.12 -34.61
C VAL A 487 -9.40 12.24 -35.37
N ARG A 488 -8.15 12.18 -34.92
CA ARG A 488 -7.14 11.27 -35.47
C ARG A 488 -6.37 10.57 -34.36
N VAL A 489 -6.02 9.30 -34.60
CA VAL A 489 -5.13 8.58 -33.68
C VAL A 489 -3.71 9.15 -33.85
N LEU A 490 -3.15 9.66 -32.76
CA LEU A 490 -1.77 10.15 -32.73
C LEU A 490 -0.83 8.99 -32.40
N ASP A 491 -1.07 8.34 -31.26
CA ASP A 491 -0.30 7.20 -30.79
C ASP A 491 -1.21 5.98 -30.61
N PRO A 492 -1.06 4.91 -31.40
CA PRO A 492 -1.77 3.67 -31.17
C PRO A 492 -1.24 2.94 -29.93
N ALA A 493 -2.09 2.12 -29.33
CA ALA A 493 -1.72 1.30 -28.18
C ALA A 493 -0.71 0.21 -28.57
N VAL A 494 0.50 0.31 -28.01
CA VAL A 494 1.55 -0.72 -28.13
C VAL A 494 1.39 -1.76 -27.01
N VAL A 495 1.82 -3.01 -27.26
CA VAL A 495 1.78 -4.09 -26.27
C VAL A 495 2.83 -3.83 -25.17
N PRO A 496 2.43 -3.64 -23.90
CA PRO A 496 3.37 -3.36 -22.83
C PRO A 496 4.21 -4.59 -22.46
N GLN A 497 5.53 -4.42 -22.44
CA GLN A 497 6.50 -5.49 -22.12
C GLN A 497 6.70 -5.70 -20.61
N ARG A 498 6.33 -4.73 -19.77
CA ARG A 498 6.52 -4.76 -18.32
C ARG A 498 5.22 -4.42 -17.58
N PRO A 499 4.94 -5.06 -16.44
CA PRO A 499 3.77 -4.73 -15.62
C PRO A 499 3.95 -3.40 -14.89
N VAL A 500 2.83 -2.73 -14.62
CA VAL A 500 2.80 -1.38 -14.01
C VAL A 500 3.27 -1.39 -12.56
N LYS A 501 2.92 -2.44 -11.83
CA LYS A 501 3.22 -2.57 -10.41
C LYS A 501 3.95 -3.88 -10.17
N ASN A 502 5.27 -3.81 -10.05
CA ASN A 502 6.06 -4.94 -9.61
C ASN A 502 5.94 -5.06 -8.07
N THR A 503 4.95 -5.82 -7.60
CA THR A 503 4.77 -6.09 -6.17
C THR A 503 5.78 -7.12 -5.64
N ALA A 504 6.53 -7.81 -6.51
CA ALA A 504 7.44 -8.88 -6.10
C ALA A 504 8.53 -8.44 -5.12
N PRO A 505 9.27 -7.33 -5.33
CA PRO A 505 10.27 -6.86 -4.37
C PRO A 505 9.65 -6.53 -3.00
N ARG A 506 8.45 -5.95 -2.98
CA ARG A 506 7.76 -5.59 -1.72
C ARG A 506 7.30 -6.84 -0.96
N LEU A 507 6.75 -7.82 -1.67
CA LEU A 507 6.34 -9.10 -1.06
C LEU A 507 7.54 -9.89 -0.54
N LEU A 508 8.65 -9.92 -1.29
CA LEU A 508 9.90 -10.53 -0.83
C LEU A 508 10.45 -9.84 0.41
N LEU A 509 10.42 -8.49 0.45
CA LEU A 509 10.83 -7.72 1.62
C LEU A 509 9.94 -8.03 2.83
N MET A 510 8.61 -8.08 2.64
CA MET A 510 7.68 -8.46 3.72
C MET A 510 7.90 -9.89 4.21
N GLY A 511 8.14 -10.84 3.30
CA GLY A 511 8.46 -12.23 3.65
C GLY A 511 9.77 -12.36 4.43
N LEU A 512 10.80 -11.61 4.04
CA LEU A 512 12.08 -11.55 4.76
C LEU A 512 11.89 -10.98 6.17
N VAL A 513 11.20 -9.85 6.31
CA VAL A 513 10.96 -9.20 7.61
C VAL A 513 10.11 -10.08 8.52
N ALA A 514 9.04 -10.68 7.99
CA ALA A 514 8.19 -11.59 8.75
C ALA A 514 8.94 -12.86 9.18
N GLY A 515 9.71 -13.47 8.28
CA GLY A 515 10.51 -14.66 8.56
C GLY A 515 11.62 -14.39 9.59
N LEU A 516 12.31 -13.25 9.48
CA LEU A 516 13.32 -12.84 10.45
C LEU A 516 12.68 -12.52 11.81
N GLY A 517 11.60 -11.76 11.83
CA GLY A 517 10.87 -11.41 13.07
C GLY A 517 10.38 -12.63 13.82
N LEU A 518 9.71 -13.57 13.13
CA LEU A 518 9.28 -14.84 13.73
C LEU A 518 10.45 -15.73 14.14
N GLY A 519 11.54 -15.74 13.38
CA GLY A 519 12.75 -16.47 13.70
C GLY A 519 13.41 -15.97 15.00
N VAL A 520 13.60 -14.65 15.12
CA VAL A 520 14.16 -14.03 16.33
C VAL A 520 13.27 -14.25 17.54
N LEU A 521 11.95 -14.02 17.38
CA LEU A 521 10.98 -14.24 18.45
C LEU A 521 10.98 -15.71 18.91
N GLY A 522 10.97 -16.66 17.97
CA GLY A 522 11.03 -18.08 18.25
C GLY A 522 12.31 -18.48 18.99
N ALA A 523 13.47 -17.94 18.58
CA ALA A 523 14.75 -18.17 19.26
C ALA A 523 14.75 -17.70 20.73
N ILE A 524 14.16 -16.53 21.01
CA ILE A 524 14.06 -15.98 22.37
C ILE A 524 13.13 -16.82 23.25
N VAL A 525 11.99 -17.26 22.70
CA VAL A 525 11.04 -18.11 23.43
C VAL A 525 11.67 -19.46 23.75
N LEU A 526 12.34 -20.08 22.78
CA LEU A 526 13.04 -21.35 22.98
C LEU A 526 14.21 -21.24 23.97
N ASP A 527 14.96 -20.12 23.98
CA ASP A 527 16.02 -19.90 24.97
C ASP A 527 15.45 -19.70 26.39
N ARG A 528 14.32 -19.01 26.53
CA ARG A 528 13.66 -18.85 27.84
C ARG A 528 13.06 -20.15 28.38
N ALA A 529 12.57 -21.02 27.50
CA ALA A 529 11.98 -22.30 27.87
C ALA A 529 13.03 -23.40 28.18
N ASP A 530 14.32 -23.20 27.87
CA ASP A 530 15.38 -24.16 28.18
C ASP A 530 15.61 -24.24 29.71
N PRO A 531 15.33 -25.37 30.40
CA PRO A 531 15.46 -25.47 31.85
C PRO A 531 16.91 -25.48 32.35
N ARG A 532 17.90 -25.61 31.46
CA ARG A 532 19.30 -25.75 31.83
C ARG A 532 19.90 -24.44 32.36
N VAL A 533 20.84 -24.54 33.29
CA VAL A 533 21.65 -23.43 33.80
C VAL A 533 22.61 -22.98 32.71
N ARG A 534 22.49 -21.73 32.25
CA ARG A 534 23.33 -21.14 31.19
C ARG A 534 23.81 -19.73 31.48
N TYR A 535 23.15 -19.04 32.38
CA TYR A 535 23.51 -17.68 32.79
C TYR A 535 23.63 -17.64 34.33
N PRO A 536 24.61 -16.92 34.90
CA PRO A 536 24.80 -16.85 36.33
C PRO A 536 23.61 -16.24 37.07
N GLU A 537 22.87 -15.33 36.43
CA GLU A 537 21.67 -14.71 37.01
C GLU A 537 20.58 -15.75 37.27
N GLN A 538 20.55 -16.85 36.52
CA GLN A 538 19.60 -17.94 36.78
C GLN A 538 19.92 -18.67 38.09
N VAL A 539 21.17 -18.65 38.56
CA VAL A 539 21.57 -19.31 39.81
C VAL A 539 21.38 -18.36 40.98
N SER A 540 21.81 -17.11 40.85
CA SER A 540 21.65 -16.13 41.93
C SER A 540 20.18 -15.68 42.09
N ARG A 541 19.45 -15.47 41.00
CA ARG A 541 18.07 -14.97 41.02
C ARG A 541 17.01 -16.07 41.08
N ASP A 542 17.10 -17.10 40.23
CA ASP A 542 16.05 -18.15 40.19
C ASP A 542 16.22 -19.16 41.33
N LEU A 543 17.47 -19.53 41.68
CA LEU A 543 17.74 -20.51 42.75
C LEU A 543 18.07 -19.88 44.11
N GLY A 544 18.38 -18.58 44.16
CA GLY A 544 18.72 -17.88 45.41
C GLY A 544 20.04 -18.32 46.05
N VAL A 545 20.96 -18.92 45.28
CA VAL A 545 22.23 -19.45 45.78
C VAL A 545 23.38 -18.51 45.41
N PRO A 546 24.26 -18.14 46.37
CA PRO A 546 25.45 -17.35 46.04
C PRO A 546 26.41 -18.14 45.15
N ILE A 547 26.96 -17.50 44.12
CA ILE A 547 27.96 -18.11 43.24
C ILE A 547 29.34 -17.84 43.85
N LEU A 548 30.05 -18.91 44.22
CA LEU A 548 31.39 -18.84 44.81
C LEU A 548 32.50 -18.79 43.74
N GLY A 549 32.20 -19.16 42.51
CA GLY A 549 33.14 -19.01 41.40
C GLY A 549 32.74 -19.79 40.14
N ALA A 550 33.47 -19.49 39.07
CA ALA A 550 33.26 -20.01 37.73
C ALA A 550 34.51 -20.73 37.22
N VAL A 551 34.40 -22.03 36.93
CA VAL A 551 35.47 -22.86 36.38
C VAL A 551 35.30 -23.01 34.87
N PRO A 552 36.29 -22.57 34.05
CA PRO A 552 36.21 -22.68 32.60
C PRO A 552 36.36 -24.13 32.12
N HIS A 553 35.93 -24.38 30.89
CA HIS A 553 36.08 -25.68 30.24
C HIS A 553 37.55 -26.04 30.05
N LEU A 554 37.95 -27.17 30.62
CA LEU A 554 39.32 -27.64 30.61
C LEU A 554 39.71 -28.24 29.24
N ARG A 555 40.54 -27.53 28.48
CA ARG A 555 41.21 -28.05 27.28
C ARG A 555 42.63 -28.51 27.62
N ALA A 556 43.06 -29.63 27.03
CA ALA A 556 44.35 -30.28 27.29
C ALA A 556 45.62 -29.39 27.09
N LYS A 557 45.49 -28.18 26.54
CA LYS A 557 46.61 -27.27 26.25
C LYS A 557 46.73 -26.08 27.21
N GLU A 558 45.70 -25.76 28.01
CA GLU A 558 45.65 -24.51 28.79
C GLU A 558 45.12 -24.76 30.23
N PRO A 559 45.90 -25.41 31.11
CA PRO A 559 45.47 -25.73 32.48
C PRO A 559 45.49 -24.51 33.43
N VAL A 560 46.18 -23.43 33.06
CA VAL A 560 46.41 -22.26 33.93
C VAL A 560 45.10 -21.57 34.31
N GLU A 561 44.17 -21.39 33.37
CA GLU A 561 42.88 -20.73 33.62
C GLU A 561 42.06 -21.45 34.70
N VAL A 562 42.11 -22.78 34.70
CA VAL A 562 41.39 -23.63 35.66
C VAL A 562 42.07 -23.60 37.03
N ILE A 563 43.40 -23.61 37.08
CA ILE A 563 44.17 -23.52 38.33
C ILE A 563 43.88 -22.19 39.05
N GLU A 564 43.87 -21.07 38.33
CA GLU A 564 43.52 -19.77 38.92
C GLU A 564 42.07 -19.72 39.40
N ALA A 565 41.13 -20.26 38.62
CA ALA A 565 39.73 -20.38 39.06
C ALA A 565 39.60 -21.18 40.36
N LEU A 566 40.38 -22.25 40.54
CA LEU A 566 40.38 -23.07 41.76
C LEU A 566 41.04 -22.36 42.94
N ARG A 567 42.08 -21.55 42.72
CA ARG A 567 42.68 -20.69 43.76
C ARG A 567 41.69 -19.65 44.27
N GLY A 568 40.97 -19.01 43.35
CA GLY A 568 39.86 -18.08 43.69
C GLY A 568 38.74 -18.78 44.45
N LEU A 569 38.33 -19.97 44.00
CA LEU A 569 37.32 -20.79 44.70
C LEU A 569 37.76 -21.16 46.12
N ARG A 570 39.02 -21.54 46.32
CA ARG A 570 39.58 -21.82 47.65
C ARG A 570 39.42 -20.62 48.58
N LEU A 571 39.79 -19.42 48.12
CA LEU A 571 39.64 -18.18 48.88
C LEU A 571 38.17 -17.93 49.25
N ASN A 572 37.25 -18.07 48.29
CA ASN A 572 35.83 -17.83 48.51
C ASN A 572 35.19 -18.86 49.45
N VAL A 573 35.61 -20.13 49.36
CA VAL A 573 35.15 -21.18 50.30
C VAL A 573 35.63 -20.88 51.72
N LEU A 574 36.90 -20.47 51.91
CA LEU A 574 37.40 -20.06 53.23
C LEU A 574 36.63 -18.87 53.79
N ASN A 575 36.41 -17.84 52.96
CA ASN A 575 35.71 -16.64 53.37
C ASN A 575 34.25 -16.92 53.72
N GLU A 576 33.56 -17.72 52.92
CA GLU A 576 32.17 -18.10 53.18
C GLU A 576 32.07 -19.01 54.42
N TYR A 577 32.96 -19.98 54.58
CA TYR A 577 32.94 -20.86 55.74
C TYR A 577 33.17 -20.08 57.05
N GLY A 578 34.12 -19.13 57.04
CA GLY A 578 34.44 -18.25 58.16
C GLY A 578 35.74 -18.62 58.89
N ALA A 579 35.92 -18.11 60.10
CA ALA A 579 37.13 -18.34 60.91
C ALA A 579 37.17 -19.71 61.63
N GLU A 580 36.11 -20.51 61.52
CA GLU A 580 36.04 -21.83 62.14
C GLU A 580 36.96 -22.81 61.41
N THR A 581 37.92 -23.39 62.14
CA THR A 581 38.78 -24.47 61.66
C THR A 581 38.50 -25.75 62.46
N PRO A 582 38.54 -26.92 61.81
CA PRO A 582 38.84 -27.14 60.39
C PRO A 582 37.64 -26.90 59.46
N VAL A 583 37.95 -26.59 58.19
CA VAL A 583 36.94 -26.38 57.14
C VAL A 583 36.49 -27.73 56.61
N LEU A 584 35.24 -28.12 56.90
CA LEU A 584 34.68 -29.41 56.53
C LEU A 584 33.41 -29.23 55.68
N PHE A 585 33.43 -29.72 54.45
CA PHE A 585 32.27 -29.61 53.56
C PHE A 585 32.13 -30.80 52.61
N THR A 586 30.88 -31.08 52.25
CA THR A 586 30.52 -32.07 51.24
C THR A 586 30.34 -31.38 49.89
N VAL A 587 30.93 -31.91 48.83
CA VAL A 587 30.72 -31.45 47.45
C VAL A 587 29.68 -32.35 46.77
N THR A 588 28.64 -31.75 46.21
CA THR A 588 27.58 -32.48 45.49
C THR A 588 27.14 -31.72 44.23
N SER A 589 26.25 -32.34 43.44
CA SER A 589 25.67 -31.74 42.24
C SER A 589 24.23 -32.21 42.02
N PRO A 590 23.40 -31.48 41.26
CA PRO A 590 22.04 -31.92 40.94
C PRO A 590 22.02 -33.24 40.17
N GLY A 591 22.90 -33.41 39.19
CA GLY A 591 22.93 -34.55 38.27
C GLY A 591 24.30 -35.23 38.17
N PRO A 592 24.33 -36.47 37.63
CA PRO A 592 25.58 -37.14 37.29
C PRO A 592 26.28 -36.40 36.13
N GLY A 593 27.60 -36.23 36.23
CA GLY A 593 28.39 -35.60 35.16
C GLY A 593 28.50 -34.07 35.23
N ASP A 594 28.05 -33.45 36.33
CA ASP A 594 28.22 -32.00 36.57
C ASP A 594 29.66 -31.61 36.95
N GLY A 595 30.51 -32.60 37.27
CA GLY A 595 31.92 -32.40 37.58
C GLY A 595 32.25 -32.29 39.07
N LYS A 596 31.33 -32.69 39.98
CA LYS A 596 31.57 -32.77 41.43
C LYS A 596 32.93 -33.36 41.81
N SER A 597 33.25 -34.57 41.36
CA SER A 597 34.49 -35.27 41.72
C SER A 597 35.74 -34.61 41.11
N PHE A 598 35.58 -33.94 39.95
CA PHE A 598 36.65 -33.11 39.39
C PHE A 598 36.92 -31.90 40.29
N LEU A 599 35.87 -31.21 40.74
CA LEU A 599 35.98 -30.08 41.62
C LEU A 599 36.50 -30.48 43.01
N SER A 600 35.96 -31.55 43.62
CA SER A 600 36.40 -32.08 44.91
C SER A 600 37.90 -32.37 44.93
N ALA A 601 38.39 -33.07 43.90
CA ALA A 601 39.80 -33.43 43.79
C ALA A 601 40.70 -32.20 43.64
N ASN A 602 40.34 -31.30 42.74
CA ASN A 602 41.16 -30.13 42.42
C ASN A 602 41.09 -29.04 43.48
N LEU A 603 39.94 -28.88 44.15
CA LEU A 603 39.80 -27.97 45.27
C LEU A 603 40.60 -28.47 46.48
N ALA A 604 40.58 -29.78 46.76
CA ALA A 604 41.44 -30.36 47.80
C ALA A 604 42.93 -30.17 47.49
N LEU A 605 43.33 -30.32 46.22
CA LEU A 605 44.69 -30.01 45.80
C LEU A 605 45.03 -28.52 45.97
N ALA A 606 44.13 -27.62 45.60
CA ALA A 606 44.34 -26.18 45.78
C ALA A 606 44.49 -25.79 47.26
N PHE A 607 43.79 -26.47 48.18
CA PHE A 607 43.98 -26.31 49.63
C PHE A 607 45.35 -26.81 50.08
N ALA A 608 45.77 -28.00 49.64
CA ALA A 608 47.08 -28.57 49.95
C ALA A 608 48.24 -27.71 49.42
N ASP A 609 48.16 -27.25 48.17
CA ASP A 609 49.12 -26.29 47.58
C ASP A 609 49.13 -24.95 48.34
N GLY A 610 48.07 -24.65 49.08
CA GLY A 610 47.95 -23.48 49.95
C GLY A 610 48.61 -23.60 51.31
N GLY A 611 49.21 -24.74 51.64
CA GLY A 611 49.82 -24.97 52.96
C GLY A 611 48.91 -25.70 53.96
N HIS A 612 47.65 -26.00 53.60
CA HIS A 612 46.69 -26.61 54.53
C HIS A 612 46.81 -28.13 54.54
N ARG A 613 46.84 -28.73 55.75
CA ARG A 613 46.73 -30.19 55.88
C ARG A 613 45.32 -30.61 55.45
N THR A 614 45.24 -31.18 54.26
CA THR A 614 43.98 -31.43 53.57
C THR A 614 43.71 -32.93 53.49
N LEU A 615 42.46 -33.32 53.77
CA LEU A 615 41.98 -34.68 53.60
C LEU A 615 40.87 -34.72 52.56
N LEU A 616 41.02 -35.56 51.53
CA LEU A 616 39.96 -35.84 50.56
C LEU A 616 39.34 -37.21 50.83
N VAL A 617 38.02 -37.24 51.03
CA VAL A 617 37.25 -38.46 51.28
C VAL A 617 36.37 -38.76 50.07
N ASP A 618 36.54 -39.94 49.46
CA ASP A 618 35.65 -40.44 48.40
C ASP A 618 34.37 -41.03 49.02
N GLY A 619 33.41 -40.16 49.36
CA GLY A 619 32.11 -40.53 49.93
C GLY A 619 31.10 -41.05 48.91
N ASP A 620 31.43 -41.13 47.62
CA ASP A 620 30.61 -41.78 46.61
C ASP A 620 30.77 -43.30 46.69
N ILE A 621 30.15 -43.91 47.68
CA ILE A 621 30.27 -45.35 47.95
C ILE A 621 29.56 -46.23 46.90
N ARG A 622 28.86 -45.61 45.94
CA ARG A 622 28.21 -46.29 44.81
C ARG A 622 29.13 -46.34 43.59
N ARG A 623 29.69 -45.20 43.20
CA ARG A 623 30.43 -45.01 41.94
C ARG A 623 31.78 -44.30 42.09
N GLY A 624 32.30 -44.16 43.31
CA GLY A 624 33.58 -43.54 43.63
C GLY A 624 34.74 -44.03 42.76
N THR A 625 35.50 -43.07 42.25
CA THR A 625 36.62 -43.26 41.32
C THR A 625 37.83 -42.37 41.63
N LEU A 626 37.81 -41.60 42.73
CA LEU A 626 38.87 -40.63 43.02
C LEU A 626 40.22 -41.28 43.28
N HIS A 627 40.24 -42.50 43.84
CA HIS A 627 41.45 -43.30 44.06
C HIS A 627 42.32 -43.43 42.81
N ARG A 628 41.71 -43.49 41.61
CA ARG A 628 42.44 -43.59 40.34
C ARG A 628 43.23 -42.31 40.01
N ARG A 629 42.71 -41.15 40.38
CA ARG A 629 43.35 -39.84 40.13
C ARG A 629 44.57 -39.63 41.02
N PHE A 630 44.49 -40.07 42.27
CA PHE A 630 45.55 -39.90 43.26
C PHE A 630 46.53 -41.08 43.34
N LYS A 631 46.41 -42.06 42.43
CA LYS A 631 47.19 -43.32 42.46
C LYS A 631 47.13 -44.02 43.83
N ALA A 632 45.98 -43.90 44.50
CA ALA A 632 45.72 -44.46 45.82
C ALA A 632 44.86 -45.73 45.72
N ASN A 633 44.78 -46.48 46.83
CA ASN A 633 43.96 -47.68 46.92
C ASN A 633 42.50 -47.33 47.22
N ARG A 634 41.59 -48.09 46.60
CA ARG A 634 40.15 -48.00 46.94
C ARG A 634 39.82 -48.68 48.26
N ARG A 635 40.52 -49.78 48.59
CA ARG A 635 40.30 -50.62 49.77
C ARG A 635 41.63 -50.87 50.50
N PRO A 636 41.64 -50.96 51.84
CA PRO A 636 40.51 -50.65 52.72
C PRO A 636 40.16 -49.15 52.68
N GLY A 637 38.89 -48.80 52.84
CA GLY A 637 38.40 -47.43 52.75
C GLY A 637 37.25 -47.12 53.69
N LEU A 638 36.53 -46.02 53.43
CA LEU A 638 35.50 -45.46 54.31
C LEU A 638 34.46 -46.51 54.73
N VAL A 639 33.86 -47.24 53.79
CA VAL A 639 32.82 -48.24 54.11
C VAL A 639 33.38 -49.41 54.93
N ASP A 640 34.61 -49.84 54.67
CA ASP A 640 35.22 -50.98 55.34
C ASP A 640 35.48 -50.65 56.83
N TYR A 641 35.90 -49.41 57.12
CA TYR A 641 36.04 -48.88 58.48
C TYR A 641 34.70 -48.74 59.20
N LEU A 642 33.70 -48.13 58.56
CA LEU A 642 32.40 -47.86 59.18
C LEU A 642 31.61 -49.15 59.52
N ARG A 643 31.95 -50.27 58.90
CA ARG A 643 31.39 -51.59 59.20
C ARG A 643 32.07 -52.29 60.39
N GLY A 644 33.19 -51.76 60.88
CA GLY A 644 33.94 -52.37 61.97
C GLY A 644 34.58 -53.72 61.59
N GLU A 645 35.02 -53.88 60.34
CA GLU A 645 35.77 -55.08 59.93
C GLU A 645 37.03 -55.22 60.81
N ALA A 646 37.19 -56.38 61.46
CA ALA A 646 38.22 -56.61 62.47
C ALA A 646 39.64 -56.31 61.93
N GLY A 647 40.37 -55.42 62.60
CA GLY A 647 41.75 -55.05 62.25
C GLY A 647 41.89 -53.83 61.33
N ILE A 648 40.80 -53.26 60.82
CA ILE A 648 40.85 -52.03 60.00
C ILE A 648 40.78 -50.80 60.92
N GLY A 649 41.94 -50.33 61.38
CA GLY A 649 42.08 -49.06 62.10
C GLY A 649 42.08 -47.85 61.17
N ARG A 650 41.92 -46.64 61.75
CA ARG A 650 41.96 -45.35 61.05
C ARG A 650 43.24 -45.16 60.23
N GLU A 651 44.37 -45.60 60.77
CA GLU A 651 45.69 -45.50 60.13
C GLU A 651 45.77 -46.28 58.81
N LEU A 652 44.95 -47.32 58.64
CA LEU A 652 44.94 -48.17 57.45
C LEU A 652 44.12 -47.59 56.30
N ILE A 653 43.14 -46.72 56.59
CA ILE A 653 42.26 -46.12 55.58
C ILE A 653 42.74 -44.75 55.09
N VAL A 654 43.54 -44.04 55.90
CA VAL A 654 44.13 -42.74 55.56
C VAL A 654 45.41 -42.98 54.78
N GLN A 655 45.41 -42.64 53.50
CA GLN A 655 46.52 -42.86 52.59
C GLN A 655 47.23 -41.55 52.24
N GLN A 656 48.55 -41.56 52.25
CA GLN A 656 49.35 -40.45 51.73
C GLN A 656 49.24 -40.42 50.20
N THR A 657 49.11 -39.22 49.63
CA THR A 657 49.11 -39.04 48.18
C THR A 657 50.47 -38.57 47.67
N PRO A 658 50.72 -38.57 46.35
CA PRO A 658 51.92 -37.97 45.77
C PRO A 658 52.03 -36.45 45.98
N TYR A 659 50.97 -35.80 46.46
CA TYR A 659 50.92 -34.36 46.69
C TYR A 659 51.19 -34.05 48.17
N PRO A 660 52.16 -33.19 48.49
CA PRO A 660 52.44 -32.79 49.86
C PRO A 660 51.17 -32.25 50.54
N GLN A 661 51.01 -32.55 51.83
CA GLN A 661 49.89 -32.08 52.67
C GLN A 661 48.48 -32.54 52.22
N LEU A 662 48.35 -33.42 51.23
CA LEU A 662 47.09 -34.03 50.83
C LEU A 662 47.05 -35.52 51.17
N ALA A 663 46.12 -35.87 52.06
CA ALA A 663 45.77 -37.25 52.37
C ALA A 663 44.46 -37.67 51.69
N PHE A 664 44.26 -38.97 51.51
CA PHE A 664 43.10 -39.52 50.81
C PHE A 664 42.48 -40.71 51.54
N ILE A 665 41.15 -40.75 51.62
CA ILE A 665 40.37 -41.92 52.03
C ILE A 665 39.54 -42.41 50.83
N GLY A 666 39.79 -43.64 50.37
CA GLY A 666 39.01 -44.27 49.32
C GLY A 666 37.60 -44.68 49.80
N CYS A 667 36.66 -44.87 48.87
CA CYS A 667 35.28 -45.22 49.22
C CYS A 667 35.12 -46.59 49.89
N GLY A 668 36.11 -47.49 49.78
CA GLY A 668 36.05 -48.85 50.32
C GLY A 668 35.19 -49.81 49.48
N THR A 669 34.62 -50.82 50.13
CA THR A 669 33.67 -51.76 49.51
C THR A 669 32.35 -51.09 49.14
N ARG A 670 32.04 -51.08 47.84
CA ARG A 670 30.76 -50.55 47.34
C ARG A 670 29.57 -51.27 47.97
N THR A 671 28.55 -50.51 48.34
CA THR A 671 27.35 -51.01 49.03
C THR A 671 26.08 -50.33 48.52
N GLN A 672 24.96 -51.04 48.56
CA GLN A 672 23.64 -50.47 48.29
C GLN A 672 22.98 -49.87 49.54
N ARG A 673 23.41 -50.31 50.74
CA ARG A 673 23.03 -49.78 52.05
C ARG A 673 23.91 -48.59 52.43
N ALA A 674 23.81 -47.53 51.64
CA ALA A 674 24.61 -46.33 51.83
C ALA A 674 24.14 -45.46 53.01
N PRO A 675 22.83 -45.22 53.18
CA PRO A 675 22.33 -44.37 54.26
C PRO A 675 22.67 -44.88 55.66
N GLU A 676 22.56 -46.20 55.89
CA GLU A 676 22.76 -46.82 57.19
C GLU A 676 24.23 -46.78 57.63
N VAL A 677 25.15 -46.89 56.66
CA VAL A 677 26.59 -46.88 56.94
C VAL A 677 27.09 -45.44 57.11
N LEU A 678 26.69 -44.53 56.22
CA LEU A 678 27.13 -43.13 56.26
C LEU A 678 26.49 -42.34 57.42
N GLY A 679 25.28 -42.70 57.84
CA GLY A 679 24.60 -42.09 58.99
C GLY A 679 24.93 -42.75 60.33
N SER A 680 25.90 -43.68 60.38
CA SER A 680 26.25 -44.42 61.60
C SER A 680 27.00 -43.54 62.62
N PRO A 681 26.93 -43.86 63.93
CA PRO A 681 27.74 -43.19 64.95
C PRO A 681 29.26 -43.26 64.67
N ALA A 682 29.71 -44.32 64.00
CA ALA A 682 31.10 -44.49 63.60
C ALA A 682 31.57 -43.40 62.61
N MET A 683 30.68 -42.89 61.75
CA MET A 683 31.01 -41.78 60.84
C MET A 683 31.20 -40.47 61.61
N ALA A 684 30.32 -40.19 62.58
CA ALA A 684 30.44 -39.01 63.42
C ALA A 684 31.74 -39.04 64.25
N GLN A 685 32.07 -40.21 64.81
CA GLN A 685 33.32 -40.42 65.55
C GLN A 685 34.56 -40.25 64.64
N LEU A 686 34.54 -40.86 63.45
CA LEU A 686 35.62 -40.70 62.48
C LEU A 686 35.85 -39.22 62.10
N LEU A 687 34.79 -38.49 61.78
CA LEU A 687 34.91 -37.07 61.44
C LEU A 687 35.41 -36.23 62.63
N ALA A 688 34.97 -36.52 63.85
CA ALA A 688 35.46 -35.83 65.05
C ALA A 688 36.97 -36.02 65.24
N GLU A 689 37.47 -37.25 65.10
CA GLU A 689 38.90 -37.56 65.19
C GLU A 689 39.72 -36.92 64.05
N LEU A 690 39.19 -36.91 62.82
CA LEU A 690 39.87 -36.31 61.67
C LEU A 690 39.96 -34.78 61.78
N ARG A 691 38.98 -34.14 62.43
CA ARG A 691 38.98 -32.68 62.63
C ARG A 691 40.15 -32.17 63.47
N GLU A 692 40.74 -33.00 64.32
CA GLU A 692 41.90 -32.60 65.13
C GLU A 692 43.22 -32.60 64.32
N GLN A 693 43.27 -33.33 63.19
CA GLN A 693 44.51 -33.61 62.47
C GLN A 693 44.64 -32.86 61.14
N TYR A 694 43.52 -32.46 60.55
CA TYR A 694 43.46 -31.81 59.25
C TYR A 694 42.79 -30.45 59.37
N ASP A 695 43.33 -29.46 58.65
CA ASP A 695 42.81 -28.10 58.62
C ASP A 695 41.62 -27.99 57.65
N VAL A 696 41.60 -28.86 56.62
CA VAL A 696 40.53 -28.91 55.61
C VAL A 696 40.16 -30.36 55.31
N ILE A 697 38.87 -30.67 55.31
CA ILE A 697 38.36 -31.99 54.94
C ILE A 697 37.29 -31.82 53.86
N VAL A 698 37.55 -32.38 52.69
CA VAL A 698 36.65 -32.33 51.52
C VAL A 698 36.04 -33.71 51.32
N VAL A 699 34.71 -33.79 51.31
CA VAL A 699 34.00 -35.06 51.10
C VAL A 699 33.31 -35.02 49.73
N ASP A 700 33.73 -35.89 48.81
CA ASP A 700 32.99 -36.09 47.56
C ASP A 700 31.72 -36.92 47.83
N SER A 701 30.61 -36.59 47.20
CA SER A 701 29.33 -37.30 47.38
C SER A 701 28.76 -37.76 46.04
N PRO A 702 27.78 -38.68 46.01
CA PRO A 702 26.96 -38.90 44.81
C PRO A 702 26.04 -37.68 44.55
N PRO A 703 25.45 -37.52 43.34
CA PRO A 703 24.59 -36.35 43.05
C PRO A 703 23.27 -36.40 43.85
N LEU A 704 22.63 -35.23 44.05
CA LEU A 704 21.37 -35.04 44.79
C LEU A 704 20.19 -35.86 44.21
N THR A 705 20.29 -36.24 42.93
CA THR A 705 19.32 -37.13 42.26
C THR A 705 19.57 -38.62 42.52
N ALA A 706 20.72 -39.03 43.04
CA ALA A 706 21.08 -40.43 43.25
C ALA A 706 20.57 -41.05 44.57
N GLY A 707 19.97 -40.27 45.47
CA GLY A 707 19.41 -40.77 46.73
C GLY A 707 19.57 -39.80 47.89
N VAL A 708 19.50 -40.32 49.12
CA VAL A 708 19.63 -39.54 50.37
C VAL A 708 21.09 -39.37 50.83
N ASP A 709 22.01 -40.17 50.28
CA ASP A 709 23.44 -40.17 50.62
C ASP A 709 24.11 -38.78 50.68
N PRO A 710 23.92 -37.86 49.69
CA PRO A 710 24.58 -36.54 49.76
C PRO A 710 24.03 -35.67 50.89
N PHE A 711 22.76 -35.84 51.26
CA PHE A 711 22.15 -35.14 52.39
C PHE A 711 22.69 -35.66 53.73
N ILE A 712 22.93 -36.96 53.84
CA ILE A 712 23.54 -37.58 55.03
C ILE A 712 24.99 -37.12 55.18
N LEU A 713 25.77 -37.16 54.10
CA LEU A 713 27.13 -36.63 54.10
C LEU A 713 27.16 -35.13 54.43
N GLY A 714 26.27 -34.34 53.81
CA GLY A 714 26.10 -32.92 54.11
C GLY A 714 25.75 -32.65 55.57
N THR A 715 24.93 -33.50 56.19
CA THR A 715 24.57 -33.41 57.61
C THR A 715 25.75 -33.77 58.52
N ALA A 716 26.54 -34.78 58.13
CA ALA A 716 27.74 -35.17 58.85
C ALA A 716 28.84 -34.10 58.76
N THR A 717 28.98 -33.44 57.61
CA THR A 717 29.94 -32.35 57.42
C THR A 717 29.46 -31.01 57.97
N GLY A 718 28.15 -30.80 58.07
CA GLY A 718 27.51 -29.54 58.49
C GLY A 718 27.43 -28.49 57.37
N SER A 719 28.32 -28.55 56.38
CA SER A 719 28.33 -27.65 55.22
C SER A 719 28.34 -28.40 53.89
N LEU A 720 27.75 -27.79 52.85
CA LEU A 720 27.61 -28.35 51.51
C LEU A 720 27.97 -27.32 50.43
N LEU A 721 28.71 -27.77 49.41
CA LEU A 721 29.09 -27.01 48.23
C LEU A 721 28.40 -27.61 46.99
N LEU A 722 27.65 -26.80 46.26
CA LEU A 722 26.87 -27.24 45.09
C LEU A 722 27.66 -27.00 43.80
N VAL A 723 27.75 -28.00 42.93
CA VAL A 723 28.38 -27.88 41.61
C VAL A 723 27.30 -27.90 40.54
N LEU A 724 27.27 -26.87 39.70
CA LEU A 724 26.36 -26.73 38.57
C LEU A 724 27.16 -26.66 37.27
N ARG A 725 26.82 -27.49 36.31
CA ARG A 725 27.47 -27.52 34.99
C ARG A 725 26.69 -26.71 33.98
N THR A 726 27.38 -25.77 33.34
CA THR A 726 26.80 -24.89 32.33
C THR A 726 26.28 -25.69 31.13
N GLY A 727 25.03 -25.43 30.73
CA GLY A 727 24.34 -26.11 29.63
C GLY A 727 23.94 -27.57 29.90
N HIS A 728 24.09 -28.06 31.14
CA HIS A 728 23.76 -29.44 31.53
C HIS A 728 22.86 -29.50 32.77
N SER A 729 23.21 -28.82 33.86
CA SER A 729 22.41 -28.90 35.09
C SER A 729 21.05 -28.24 34.89
N HIS A 730 20.01 -28.89 35.40
CA HIS A 730 18.61 -28.49 35.26
C HIS A 730 18.17 -27.65 36.47
N ARG A 731 17.67 -26.43 36.23
CA ARG A 731 17.31 -25.46 37.28
C ARG A 731 16.14 -25.92 38.13
N ASP A 732 15.10 -26.41 37.48
CA ASP A 732 13.92 -27.05 38.04
C ASP A 732 14.28 -28.20 38.99
N VAL A 733 15.16 -29.12 38.54
CA VAL A 733 15.62 -30.24 39.36
C VAL A 733 16.46 -29.75 40.54
N THR A 734 17.30 -28.74 40.32
CA THR A 734 18.15 -28.16 41.37
C THR A 734 17.32 -27.50 42.45
N GLY A 735 16.38 -26.63 42.08
CA GLY A 735 15.51 -25.92 43.02
C GLY A 735 14.72 -26.88 43.91
N ALA A 736 14.10 -27.91 43.33
CA ALA A 736 13.36 -28.92 44.09
C ALA A 736 14.22 -29.70 45.10
N LYS A 737 15.54 -29.84 44.84
CA LYS A 737 16.47 -30.50 45.77
C LYS A 737 17.02 -29.55 46.83
N LEU A 738 17.16 -28.26 46.51
CA LEU A 738 17.55 -27.23 47.46
C LEU A 738 16.48 -27.04 48.54
N GLU A 739 15.19 -27.14 48.20
CA GLU A 739 14.10 -27.10 49.20
C GLU A 739 14.21 -28.20 50.27
N MET A 740 14.86 -29.33 49.96
CA MET A 740 15.12 -30.39 50.95
C MET A 740 16.23 -30.00 51.94
N LEU A 741 17.21 -29.17 51.51
CA LEU A 741 18.28 -28.68 52.38
C LEU A 741 17.75 -27.75 53.47
N ASP A 742 16.71 -26.97 53.19
CA ASP A 742 16.10 -26.05 54.17
C ASP A 742 15.55 -26.77 55.42
N ARG A 743 15.30 -28.08 55.32
CA ARG A 743 14.76 -28.90 56.42
C ARG A 743 15.84 -29.68 57.18
N LEU A 744 17.09 -29.60 56.73
CA LEU A 744 18.22 -30.34 57.31
C LEU A 744 19.21 -29.35 57.93
N PRO A 745 19.99 -29.76 58.95
CA PRO A 745 21.00 -28.90 59.56
C PRO A 745 22.26 -28.81 58.67
N ILE A 746 22.09 -28.36 57.43
CA ILE A 746 23.14 -28.26 56.42
C ILE A 746 23.25 -26.81 55.96
N ARG A 747 24.43 -26.21 56.12
CA ARG A 747 24.74 -24.90 55.57
C ARG A 747 25.17 -25.04 54.10
N LEU A 748 24.39 -24.49 53.18
CA LEU A 748 24.81 -24.36 51.79
C LEU A 748 25.81 -23.19 51.68
N LEU A 749 27.08 -23.48 51.40
CA LEU A 749 28.12 -22.46 51.22
C LEU A 749 27.86 -21.67 49.93
N GLY A 750 27.45 -22.35 48.86
CA GLY A 750 27.11 -21.71 47.60
C GLY A 750 27.26 -22.66 46.41
N ALA A 751 27.17 -22.09 45.22
CA ALA A 751 27.25 -22.79 43.95
C ALA A 751 28.57 -22.48 43.22
N VAL A 752 29.15 -23.51 42.61
CA VAL A 752 30.28 -23.41 41.69
C VAL A 752 29.81 -23.76 40.30
N LEU A 753 30.05 -22.84 39.36
CA LEU A 753 29.65 -23.00 37.97
C LEU A 753 30.79 -23.65 37.20
N ASN A 754 30.62 -24.90 36.83
CA ASN A 754 31.62 -25.71 36.15
C ASN A 754 31.38 -25.77 34.63
N ASP A 755 32.43 -26.08 33.88
CA ASP A 755 32.40 -26.34 32.45
C ASP A 755 31.97 -25.13 31.59
N ILE A 756 32.41 -23.92 31.99
CA ILE A 756 32.00 -22.70 31.29
C ILE A 756 32.74 -22.56 29.96
N PRO A 757 32.04 -22.37 28.83
CA PRO A 757 32.70 -22.08 27.55
C PRO A 757 33.54 -20.82 27.63
N ARG A 758 34.74 -20.81 27.05
CA ARG A 758 35.68 -19.67 27.07
C ARG A 758 35.03 -18.34 26.67
N GLU A 759 34.24 -18.35 25.60
CA GLU A 759 33.47 -17.20 25.11
C GLU A 759 32.46 -16.67 26.15
N ALA A 760 31.87 -17.56 26.95
CA ALA A 760 30.95 -17.19 28.04
C ALA A 760 31.71 -16.78 29.31
N ALA A 761 32.89 -17.37 29.56
CA ALA A 761 33.79 -17.01 30.65
C ALA A 761 34.18 -15.53 30.60
N TYR A 762 34.35 -14.98 29.39
CA TYR A 762 34.62 -13.55 29.14
C TYR A 762 33.38 -12.66 29.10
N GLY A 763 32.18 -13.26 29.10
CA GLY A 763 30.90 -12.58 29.08
C GLY A 763 30.26 -12.53 30.46
N TYR A 764 29.11 -13.21 30.59
CA TYR A 764 28.30 -13.25 31.82
C TYR A 764 29.06 -13.71 33.06
N TYR A 765 30.08 -14.54 32.87
CA TYR A 765 30.83 -15.14 33.97
C TYR A 765 32.09 -14.36 34.34
N ALA A 766 32.38 -13.23 33.66
CA ALA A 766 33.61 -12.47 33.88
C ALA A 766 33.72 -11.98 35.33
N TYR A 767 32.62 -11.58 35.96
CA TYR A 767 32.59 -11.17 37.37
C TYR A 767 32.97 -12.30 38.34
N TYR A 768 32.70 -13.55 37.98
CA TYR A 768 32.97 -14.72 38.80
C TYR A 768 34.24 -15.47 38.39
N SER A 769 34.95 -14.97 37.38
CA SER A 769 36.19 -15.54 36.87
C SER A 769 37.39 -14.79 37.47
N TYR A 770 38.33 -15.54 38.03
CA TYR A 770 39.57 -14.99 38.61
C TYR A 770 40.72 -14.91 37.58
N TYR A 771 40.44 -15.15 36.29
CA TYR A 771 41.43 -15.17 35.22
C TYR A 771 41.18 -14.03 34.21
N LEU A 772 42.18 -13.18 34.00
CA LEU A 772 42.18 -12.12 32.98
C LEU A 772 43.26 -12.42 31.93
N PRO A 773 42.88 -12.81 30.70
CA PRO A 773 43.85 -13.12 29.63
C PRO A 773 44.73 -11.89 29.30
N GLY A 774 46.04 -12.10 29.17
CA GLY A 774 47.00 -11.03 28.88
C GLY A 774 47.64 -10.40 30.12
N TYR A 775 47.20 -10.78 31.33
CA TYR A 775 47.85 -10.47 32.61
C TYR A 775 48.55 -11.70 33.18
N GLU A 776 49.12 -12.53 32.31
CA GLU A 776 49.92 -13.68 32.71
C GLU A 776 51.29 -13.19 33.21
N ALA A 777 51.74 -13.71 34.34
CA ALA A 777 53.11 -13.52 34.77
C ALA A 777 54.02 -14.13 33.69
N VAL A 778 54.69 -13.28 32.93
CA VAL A 778 55.75 -13.71 32.02
C VAL A 778 56.96 -13.98 32.89
N ASP A 779 57.40 -15.23 32.97
CA ASP A 779 58.63 -15.58 33.68
C ASP A 779 59.79 -14.77 33.06
N GLU A 780 60.30 -13.79 33.80
CA GLU A 780 61.58 -13.15 33.50
C GLU A 780 62.70 -14.15 33.81
N GLY A 781 62.96 -15.03 32.83
CA GLY A 781 64.14 -15.88 32.80
C GLY A 781 64.03 -17.18 33.59
N ALA A 782 63.45 -18.22 32.97
CA ALA A 782 63.82 -19.59 33.31
C ALA A 782 63.74 -20.49 32.07
N GLY A 783 64.90 -20.94 31.61
CA GLY A 783 65.02 -21.96 30.58
C GLY A 783 64.35 -23.27 31.03
N ARG A 784 63.54 -23.83 30.12
CA ARG A 784 63.03 -25.21 30.08
C ARG A 784 63.57 -26.15 31.16
N THR A 785 62.84 -26.31 32.26
CA THR A 785 62.85 -27.55 33.05
C THR A 785 61.44 -28.11 33.13
N SER A 786 61.24 -29.24 32.46
CA SER A 786 60.01 -30.01 32.42
C SER A 786 59.77 -30.75 33.74
N GLY A 787 58.98 -30.16 34.63
CA GLY A 787 58.27 -30.88 35.69
C GLY A 787 57.02 -31.59 35.11
N PRO A 788 56.52 -32.66 35.75
CA PRO A 788 55.45 -33.48 35.20
C PRO A 788 54.15 -32.67 35.07
N ARG A 789 53.68 -32.52 33.83
CA ARG A 789 52.38 -31.93 33.49
C ARG A 789 51.28 -32.97 33.71
N VAL A 790 50.27 -32.68 34.51
CA VAL A 790 48.97 -33.38 34.46
C VAL A 790 47.81 -32.41 34.75
N VAL A 791 46.67 -32.73 34.14
CA VAL A 791 45.32 -32.15 34.23
C VAL A 791 44.41 -33.00 35.12
#